data_AF-A0A4R7D3Y8-F1
#
_entry.id   AF-A0A4R7D3Y8-F1
#
_cell.length_a   1.000
_cell.length_b   1.000
_cell.length_c   1.000
_cell.angle_alpha   90.00
_cell.angle_beta   90.00
_cell.angle_gamma   90.00
#
_symmetry.space_group_name_H-M   'P 1'
#
loop_
_entity.id
_entity.type
_entity.pdbx_description
1 polymer ?
#
loop_
_entity_poly.entity_id
_entity_poly.type
_entity_poly.pdbx_seq_one_letter_code
_entity_poly.pdbx_strand_id
1 'polypeptide(L)'
;MKNRLFTLIILLTVVFYAIAGYHFLTGWHPLVMMFIAITIGLCINSLIYVFLNIIGKGSKNIPMKTVTAILGGIIVFIILKYIGFGWPVLFYSAIAVIGILLCISIYLFQIKRTALSSIFLVLMLIGAGYMLFVLAGSGSDPYDKEIPLAFSNDNGFPPTEVLFDNPAASGDFSINTFTYGSGTDEQRTEFSRGVKYKTNTVDGTWLIPDWTGKKKKWRERYWGFGSDNFPLNGRVYMPQGEGPFPLTLIVHGNHNMIDYSDDGYGYLGSLLASRGIIAVSVDENFLNGHWSGDFRGKEMPARAWLLLKHLELWRNWNNEEGHELEHKVDMDNIMFVGHSRGGEAVSIAAAFNPLPYFPDQAKEKFDFNFNIKGVVALAPTDYRYDRKIVLNNINFLSIQGSYDADEVSFWGMRPYRRLEYTDSISRFKSGVYIHHANHGQFNSTWGNSDFGAPSKWLLNLNPLLKEEQQQEAAKVFISAFAEATLKNNQEYRGLFKNVSVAKQWLPVEHYLTSYESSNHKTIANFEEDIDITTAKDSTIIKGVNLALWKEQNLPTRDEGSQENNAVILGWDYKNDTSSSDKAMYELRLSTDDSIAITTNSTLQFTLGAGNHEWLDINLTEKQKEAKNEDDKREVPQLDFTIQLTDASGQTSALKVSDIKGIPKPLKTRFTKFAFLDKEMIGEDWEVQLQTYHLPLEKFTSINPELNLEEVSNITFIFDQTDYGVMVLDEIGVSGS
;
A
#
# COMPACT_ATOMS: atom_id res chain seq x y z
N MET A 1 28.46 47.77 19.20
CA MET A 1 28.65 46.84 18.06
C MET A 1 27.62 45.70 18.17
N LYS A 2 26.58 45.72 17.33
CA LYS A 2 25.59 44.65 17.22
C LYS A 2 26.29 43.33 16.86
N ASN A 3 25.98 42.23 17.52
CA ASN A 3 26.58 40.92 17.25
C ASN A 3 26.09 40.41 15.89
N ARG A 4 26.83 40.72 14.81
CA ARG A 4 26.42 40.43 13.42
C ARG A 4 26.19 38.93 13.17
N LEU A 5 27.03 38.06 13.73
CA LEU A 5 26.86 36.62 13.62
C LEU A 5 25.57 36.14 14.28
N PHE A 6 25.24 36.67 15.46
CA PHE A 6 23.98 36.37 16.13
C PHE A 6 22.77 36.80 15.30
N THR A 7 22.83 37.98 14.65
CA THR A 7 21.76 38.43 13.75
C THR A 7 21.59 37.48 12.55
N LEU A 8 22.68 37.00 11.94
CA LEU A 8 22.62 36.03 10.84
C LEU A 8 21.98 34.70 11.28
N ILE A 9 22.37 34.19 12.45
CA ILE A 9 21.81 32.93 13.00
C ILE A 9 20.33 33.09 13.38
N ILE A 10 19.92 34.24 13.93
CA ILE A 10 18.49 34.52 14.16
C ILE A 10 17.72 34.50 12.84
N LEU A 11 18.21 35.20 11.81
CA LEU A 11 17.54 35.24 10.50
C LEU A 11 17.37 33.83 9.94
N LEU A 12 18.41 33.01 9.99
CA LEU A 12 18.36 31.61 9.55
C LEU A 12 17.32 30.80 10.32
N THR A 13 17.37 30.82 11.65
CA THR A 13 16.45 30.02 12.48
C THR A 13 15.00 30.49 12.31
N VAL A 14 14.76 31.79 12.21
CA VAL A 14 13.43 32.37 11.96
C VAL A 14 12.85 31.88 10.63
N VAL A 15 13.66 31.72 9.57
CA VAL A 15 13.19 31.13 8.30
C VAL A 15 12.69 29.69 8.52
N PHE A 16 13.40 28.87 9.28
CA PHE A 16 12.93 27.51 9.57
C PHE A 16 11.67 27.48 10.45
N TYR A 17 11.53 28.40 11.42
CA TYR A 17 10.28 28.55 12.17
C TYR A 17 9.13 28.99 11.26
N ALA A 18 9.38 29.92 10.33
CA ALA A 18 8.39 30.35 9.36
C ALA A 18 7.90 29.16 8.51
N ILE A 19 8.83 28.34 8.02
CA ILE A 19 8.54 27.12 7.26
C ILE A 19 7.69 26.15 8.09
N ALA A 20 8.12 25.84 9.32
CA ALA A 20 7.40 24.93 10.21
C ALA A 20 5.98 25.46 10.51
N GLY A 21 5.85 26.75 10.80
CA GLY A 21 4.56 27.39 11.06
C GLY A 21 3.64 27.42 9.83
N TYR A 22 4.17 27.71 8.65
CA TYR A 22 3.39 27.74 7.41
C TYR A 22 2.71 26.39 7.12
N HIS A 23 3.42 25.29 7.41
CA HIS A 23 2.91 23.94 7.21
C HIS A 23 2.21 23.33 8.44
N PHE A 24 2.12 24.07 9.56
CA PHE A 24 1.44 23.59 10.76
C PHE A 24 -0.07 23.86 10.68
N LEU A 25 -0.81 22.83 10.28
CA LEU A 25 -2.25 22.88 10.03
C LEU A 25 -3.05 22.95 11.33
N THR A 26 -3.70 24.08 11.61
CA THR A 26 -4.57 24.28 12.80
C THR A 26 -6.00 24.70 12.45
N GLY A 27 -6.29 24.85 11.16
CA GLY A 27 -7.50 25.50 10.62
C GLY A 27 -7.34 27.01 10.41
N TRP A 28 -6.26 27.64 10.91
CA TRP A 28 -5.95 29.03 10.59
C TRP A 28 -5.18 29.14 9.28
N HIS A 29 -5.30 30.28 8.61
CA HIS A 29 -4.61 30.53 7.35
C HIS A 29 -3.08 30.34 7.51
N PRO A 30 -2.38 29.66 6.58
CA PRO A 30 -0.95 29.35 6.68
C PRO A 30 -0.06 30.55 7.00
N LEU A 31 -0.34 31.71 6.41
CA LEU A 31 0.41 32.95 6.68
C LEU A 31 0.29 33.45 8.13
N VAL A 32 -0.86 33.23 8.77
CA VAL A 32 -1.05 33.58 10.19
C VAL A 32 -0.21 32.65 11.07
N MET A 33 -0.24 31.35 10.77
CA MET A 33 0.56 30.36 11.49
C MET A 33 2.06 30.59 11.31
N MET A 34 2.49 30.96 10.10
CA MET A 34 3.85 31.39 9.82
C MET A 34 4.26 32.60 10.68
N PHE A 35 3.42 33.64 10.77
CA PHE A 35 3.70 34.82 11.59
C PHE A 35 3.81 34.49 13.09
N ILE A 36 2.93 33.62 13.60
CA ILE A 36 2.97 33.15 14.98
C ILE A 36 4.28 32.40 15.24
N ALA A 37 4.66 31.47 14.35
CA ALA A 37 5.90 30.70 14.50
C ALA A 37 7.15 31.58 14.41
N ILE A 38 7.18 32.58 13.53
CA ILE A 38 8.25 33.60 13.48
C ILE A 38 8.37 34.33 14.83
N THR A 39 7.25 34.76 15.40
CA THR A 39 7.22 35.48 16.68
C THR A 39 7.74 34.59 17.82
N ILE A 40 7.28 33.34 17.89
CA ILE A 40 7.76 32.33 18.84
C ILE A 40 9.27 32.09 18.66
N GLY A 41 9.73 31.91 17.43
CA GLY A 41 11.14 31.72 17.10
C GLY A 41 12.02 32.87 17.56
N LEU A 42 11.58 34.12 17.37
CA LEU A 42 12.27 35.32 17.86
C LEU A 42 12.34 35.38 19.39
N CYS A 43 11.26 35.02 20.08
CA CYS A 43 11.22 34.93 21.54
C CYS A 43 12.19 33.86 22.06
N ILE A 44 12.16 32.65 21.50
CA ILE A 44 13.04 31.54 21.89
C ILE A 44 14.51 31.92 21.69
N ASN A 45 14.86 32.49 20.53
CA ASN A 45 16.21 32.98 20.26
C ASN A 45 16.67 34.02 21.30
N SER A 46 15.79 34.95 21.67
CA SER A 46 16.09 36.00 22.65
C SER A 46 16.30 35.43 24.05
N LEU A 47 15.43 34.51 24.50
CA LEU A 47 15.54 33.85 25.81
C LEU A 47 16.84 33.04 25.93
N ILE A 48 17.17 32.24 24.91
CA ILE A 48 18.39 31.44 24.89
C ILE A 48 19.62 32.35 24.90
N TYR A 49 19.61 33.44 24.13
CA TYR A 49 20.70 34.41 24.13
C TYR A 49 20.92 35.04 25.51
N VAL A 50 19.86 35.45 26.20
CA VAL A 50 19.95 36.00 27.57
C VAL A 50 20.49 34.95 28.53
N PHE A 51 19.96 33.73 28.48
CA PHE A 51 20.38 32.62 29.34
C PHE A 51 21.87 32.27 29.17
N LEU A 52 22.32 32.08 27.93
CA LEU A 52 23.73 31.79 27.64
C LEU A 52 24.66 32.93 28.03
N ASN A 53 24.23 34.19 27.90
CA ASN A 53 25.02 35.34 28.38
C ASN A 53 25.11 35.40 29.90
N ILE A 54 24.06 34.99 30.64
CA ILE A 54 24.09 34.93 32.11
C ILE A 54 25.12 33.89 32.57
N ILE A 55 25.06 32.68 32.01
CA ILE A 55 26.03 31.60 32.31
C ILE A 55 27.45 32.02 31.94
N GLY A 56 27.61 32.69 30.80
CA GLY A 56 28.89 33.13 30.27
C GLY A 56 29.65 34.16 31.09
N LYS A 57 28.99 34.89 32.00
CA LYS A 57 29.62 35.93 32.84
C LYS A 57 30.76 35.40 33.73
N GLY A 58 30.82 34.09 33.98
CA GLY A 58 31.88 33.45 34.77
C GLY A 58 33.18 33.16 34.02
N SER A 59 33.24 33.27 32.69
CA SER A 59 34.40 32.87 31.89
C SER A 59 35.08 34.07 31.22
N LYS A 60 36.33 34.38 31.62
CA LYS A 60 37.10 35.52 31.09
C LYS A 60 37.90 35.21 29.81
N ASN A 61 38.05 33.93 29.44
CA ASN A 61 38.98 33.49 28.38
C ASN A 61 38.31 33.12 27.04
N ILE A 62 36.99 33.18 26.94
CA ILE A 62 36.24 32.74 25.75
C ILE A 62 35.55 33.96 25.10
N PRO A 63 35.60 34.13 23.76
CA PRO A 63 34.85 35.19 23.07
C PRO A 63 33.34 34.93 23.15
N MET A 64 32.75 35.36 24.26
CA MET A 64 31.37 35.03 24.64
C MET A 64 30.36 35.36 23.55
N LYS A 65 30.53 36.46 22.80
CA LYS A 65 29.59 36.85 21.74
C LYS A 65 29.48 35.84 20.60
N THR A 66 30.59 35.24 20.17
CA THR A 66 30.60 34.25 19.08
C THR A 66 30.10 32.90 19.59
N VAL A 67 30.55 32.50 20.78
CA VAL A 67 30.15 31.22 21.40
C VAL A 67 28.66 31.21 21.73
N THR A 68 28.13 32.27 22.33
CA THR A 68 26.69 32.43 22.60
C THR A 68 25.86 32.41 21.31
N ALA A 69 26.36 33.00 20.20
CA ALA A 69 25.64 32.98 18.93
C ALA A 69 25.54 31.57 18.34
N ILE A 70 26.66 30.83 18.30
CA ILE A 70 26.72 29.47 17.73
C ILE A 70 25.94 28.49 18.62
N LEU A 71 26.23 28.46 19.93
CA LEU A 71 25.51 27.58 20.86
C LEU A 71 24.02 27.90 20.90
N GLY A 72 23.66 29.18 20.83
CA GLY A 72 22.26 29.62 20.73
C GLY A 72 21.58 29.03 19.49
N GLY A 73 22.21 29.16 18.32
CA GLY A 73 21.71 28.57 17.07
C GLY A 73 21.52 27.06 17.16
N ILE A 74 22.51 26.34 17.71
CA ILE A 74 22.44 24.88 17.90
C ILE A 74 21.25 24.51 18.79
N ILE A 75 21.08 25.15 19.95
CA ILE A 75 19.96 24.86 20.87
C ILE A 75 18.62 25.16 20.19
N VAL A 76 18.52 26.27 19.44
CA VAL A 76 17.30 26.62 18.72
C VAL A 76 16.95 25.59 17.65
N PHE A 77 17.93 25.11 16.88
CA PHE A 77 17.72 24.04 15.90
C PHE A 77 17.34 22.71 16.56
N ILE A 78 17.91 22.37 17.72
CA ILE A 78 17.51 21.19 18.49
C ILE A 78 16.04 21.31 18.91
N ILE A 79 15.62 22.47 19.44
CA ILE A 79 14.20 22.69 19.78
C ILE A 79 13.34 22.51 18.54
N LEU A 80 13.71 23.14 17.44
CA LEU A 80 12.96 23.11 16.19
C LEU A 80 12.83 21.71 15.58
N LYS A 81 13.84 20.85 15.77
CA LYS A 81 13.77 19.43 15.40
C LYS A 81 12.58 18.73 16.06
N TYR A 82 12.39 18.92 17.35
CA TYR A 82 11.36 18.21 18.11
C TYR A 82 9.96 18.79 17.96
N ILE A 83 9.84 20.07 17.59
CA ILE A 83 8.54 20.74 17.49
C ILE A 83 8.04 20.96 16.05
N GLY A 84 8.91 20.87 15.04
CA GLY A 84 8.54 21.29 13.68
C GLY A 84 9.17 20.52 12.51
N PHE A 85 10.15 19.64 12.75
CA PHE A 85 10.83 18.90 11.66
C PHE A 85 10.90 17.39 11.95
N GLY A 86 10.09 16.62 11.22
CA GLY A 86 10.06 15.14 11.28
C GLY A 86 11.24 14.42 10.63
N TRP A 87 12.23 15.13 10.09
CA TRP A 87 13.37 14.54 9.38
C TRP A 87 14.25 13.64 10.25
N PRO A 88 15.01 12.69 9.67
CA PRO A 88 16.03 11.93 10.38
C PRO A 88 17.06 12.83 11.07
N VAL A 89 17.51 12.44 12.27
CA VAL A 89 18.32 13.30 13.15
C VAL A 89 19.64 13.68 12.50
N LEU A 90 20.33 12.73 11.89
CA LEU A 90 21.62 12.96 11.23
C LEU A 90 21.48 13.92 10.05
N PHE A 91 20.46 13.70 9.20
CA PHE A 91 20.20 14.56 8.05
C PHE A 91 19.85 15.99 8.45
N TYR A 92 18.90 16.15 9.39
CA TYR A 92 18.53 17.46 9.92
C TYR A 92 19.73 18.19 10.54
N SER A 93 20.54 17.48 11.32
CA SER A 93 21.73 18.04 11.97
C SER A 93 22.76 18.50 10.93
N ALA A 94 22.96 17.74 9.84
CA ALA A 94 23.83 18.15 8.75
C ALA A 94 23.35 19.45 8.08
N ILE A 95 22.04 19.57 7.81
CA ILE A 95 21.44 20.80 7.25
C ILE A 95 21.62 21.98 8.21
N ALA A 96 21.35 21.79 9.51
CA ALA A 96 21.54 22.83 10.52
C ALA A 96 23.01 23.29 10.60
N VAL A 97 23.96 22.35 10.56
CA VAL A 97 25.40 22.64 10.56
C VAL A 97 25.81 23.42 9.31
N ILE A 98 25.37 23.00 8.11
CA ILE A 98 25.63 23.73 6.86
C ILE A 98 25.10 25.17 6.95
N GLY A 99 23.88 25.36 7.47
CA GLY A 99 23.29 26.69 7.68
C GLY A 99 24.10 27.56 8.65
N ILE A 100 24.54 27.00 9.79
CA ILE A 100 25.38 27.72 10.76
C ILE A 100 26.75 28.06 10.15
N LEU A 101 27.38 27.12 9.43
CA LEU A 101 28.66 27.34 8.75
C LEU A 101 28.55 28.42 7.67
N LEU A 102 27.43 28.49 6.95
CA LEU A 102 27.15 29.58 6.02
C LEU A 102 27.04 30.93 6.74
N CYS A 103 26.39 30.98 7.92
CA CYS A 103 26.36 32.21 8.72
C CYS A 103 27.78 32.63 9.18
N ILE A 104 28.61 31.65 9.58
CA ILE A 104 30.00 31.88 9.98
C ILE A 104 30.83 32.37 8.79
N SER A 105 30.66 31.79 7.60
CA SER A 105 31.41 32.18 6.40
C SER A 105 31.09 33.61 5.97
N ILE A 106 29.81 33.99 5.97
CA ILE A 106 29.36 35.38 5.73
C ILE A 106 29.98 36.33 6.75
N TYR A 107 29.95 35.97 8.04
CA TYR A 107 30.53 36.79 9.10
C TYR A 107 32.05 36.97 8.96
N LEU A 108 32.79 35.91 8.66
CA LEU A 108 34.23 35.96 8.45
C LEU A 108 34.60 36.79 7.22
N PHE A 109 33.85 36.65 6.13
CA PHE A 109 34.02 37.46 4.93
C PHE A 109 33.78 38.95 5.23
N GLN A 110 32.73 39.30 5.99
CA GLN A 110 32.43 40.67 6.38
C GLN A 110 33.53 41.32 7.24
N ILE A 111 34.30 40.54 8.00
CA ILE A 111 35.38 41.04 8.87
C ILE A 111 36.73 41.08 8.15
N LYS A 112 37.13 39.99 7.49
CA LYS A 112 38.50 39.82 7.01
C LYS A 112 38.68 40.13 5.52
N ARG A 113 37.67 39.82 4.69
CA ARG A 113 37.71 39.97 3.21
C ARG A 113 38.97 39.41 2.53
N THR A 114 39.49 38.30 3.04
CA THR A 114 40.67 37.60 2.46
C THR A 114 40.24 36.55 1.43
N ALA A 115 41.15 36.14 0.54
CA ALA A 115 40.91 35.07 -0.44
C ALA A 115 40.36 33.79 0.21
N LEU A 116 40.93 33.37 1.34
CA LEU A 116 40.47 32.20 2.09
C LEU A 116 39.02 32.36 2.59
N SER A 117 38.66 33.54 3.11
CA SER A 117 37.28 33.80 3.56
C SER A 117 36.27 33.85 2.41
N SER A 118 36.71 34.33 1.23
CA SER A 118 35.91 34.33 0.01
C SER A 118 35.68 32.90 -0.51
N ILE A 119 36.74 32.09 -0.57
CA ILE A 119 36.66 30.67 -0.99
C ILE A 119 35.73 29.91 -0.04
N PHE A 120 35.89 30.08 1.28
CA PHE A 120 35.03 29.43 2.26
C PHE A 120 33.56 29.83 2.10
N LEU A 121 33.26 31.11 1.86
CA LEU A 121 31.90 31.58 1.58
C LEU A 121 31.34 30.96 0.31
N VAL A 122 32.11 30.95 -0.79
CA VAL A 122 31.68 30.35 -2.07
C VAL A 122 31.37 28.86 -1.91
N LEU A 123 32.23 28.11 -1.21
CA LEU A 123 32.00 26.68 -0.94
C LEU A 123 30.71 26.46 -0.14
N MET A 124 30.45 27.26 0.90
CA MET A 124 29.21 27.16 1.68
C MET A 124 27.97 27.56 0.88
N LEU A 125 28.06 28.56 0.00
CA LEU A 125 26.96 28.95 -0.89
C LEU A 125 26.63 27.85 -1.91
N ILE A 126 27.65 27.24 -2.51
CA ILE A 126 27.47 26.09 -3.42
C ILE A 126 26.83 24.93 -2.67
N GLY A 127 27.34 24.57 -1.49
CA GLY A 127 26.79 23.49 -0.67
C GLY A 127 25.33 23.72 -0.27
N ALA A 128 25.00 24.91 0.25
CA ALA A 128 23.63 25.26 0.61
C ALA A 128 22.70 25.32 -0.62
N GLY A 129 23.17 25.87 -1.74
CA GLY A 129 22.43 25.92 -3.00
C GLY A 129 22.15 24.54 -3.57
N TYR A 130 23.13 23.63 -3.55
CA TYR A 130 22.96 22.25 -3.96
C TYR A 130 21.93 21.52 -3.08
N MET A 131 22.01 21.66 -1.75
CA MET A 131 21.02 21.04 -0.85
C MET A 131 19.60 21.55 -1.11
N LEU A 132 19.43 22.86 -1.33
CA LEU A 132 18.13 23.43 -1.69
C LEU A 132 17.64 22.91 -3.06
N PHE A 133 18.54 22.79 -4.04
CA PHE A 133 18.23 22.24 -5.35
C PHE A 133 17.73 20.79 -5.25
N VAL A 134 18.42 19.93 -4.50
CA VAL A 134 18.00 18.52 -4.29
C VAL A 134 16.68 18.44 -3.55
N LEU A 135 16.50 19.21 -2.47
CA LEU A 135 15.24 19.23 -1.71
C LEU A 135 14.06 19.78 -2.52
N ALA A 136 14.30 20.70 -3.46
CA ALA A 136 13.27 21.25 -4.34
C ALA A 136 12.96 20.35 -5.56
N GLY A 137 13.89 19.50 -6.00
CA GLY A 137 13.69 18.58 -7.11
C GLY A 137 12.68 17.45 -6.79
N SER A 138 12.21 16.72 -7.79
CA SER A 138 11.36 15.53 -7.62
C SER A 138 12.15 14.25 -7.37
N GLY A 139 13.46 14.24 -7.62
CA GLY A 139 14.32 13.06 -7.53
C GLY A 139 14.52 12.36 -8.88
N SER A 140 14.80 11.06 -8.88
CA SER A 140 15.09 10.24 -10.06
C SER A 140 14.82 8.78 -9.74
N ASP A 141 14.43 7.99 -10.73
CA ASP A 141 14.35 6.54 -10.59
C ASP A 141 15.73 5.90 -10.86
N PRO A 142 16.39 5.29 -9.86
CA PRO A 142 17.66 4.61 -10.08
C PRO A 142 17.51 3.21 -10.71
N TYR A 143 16.29 2.66 -10.80
CA TYR A 143 16.04 1.29 -11.26
C TYR A 143 15.39 1.21 -12.64
N ASP A 144 15.19 2.35 -13.32
CA ASP A 144 14.54 2.47 -14.63
C ASP A 144 15.09 1.51 -15.71
N LYS A 145 16.40 1.25 -15.67
CA LYS A 145 17.10 0.34 -16.58
C LYS A 145 17.06 -1.12 -16.15
N GLU A 146 16.97 -1.39 -14.85
CA GLU A 146 16.95 -2.76 -14.30
C GLU A 146 15.58 -3.42 -14.55
N ILE A 147 14.52 -2.61 -14.46
CA ILE A 147 13.10 -3.02 -14.52
C ILE A 147 12.43 -2.25 -15.67
N PRO A 148 12.64 -2.68 -16.94
CA PRO A 148 11.98 -2.02 -18.05
C PRO A 148 10.46 -2.19 -17.93
N LEU A 149 9.69 -1.15 -18.26
CA LEU A 149 8.23 -1.16 -18.16
C LEU A 149 7.64 -2.40 -18.85
N ALA A 150 6.72 -3.11 -18.16
CA ALA A 150 5.93 -4.14 -18.80
C ALA A 150 5.04 -3.54 -19.91
N PHE A 151 4.69 -4.35 -20.90
CA PHE A 151 3.91 -3.96 -22.08
C PHE A 151 4.58 -2.93 -23.01
N SER A 152 5.85 -2.59 -22.79
CA SER A 152 6.63 -1.72 -23.69
C SER A 152 7.05 -2.39 -25.00
N ASN A 153 7.09 -3.73 -25.04
CA ASN A 153 7.40 -4.52 -26.23
C ASN A 153 6.18 -5.37 -26.62
N ASP A 154 5.76 -5.30 -27.89
CA ASP A 154 4.64 -6.06 -28.46
C ASP A 154 4.83 -7.59 -28.49
N ASN A 155 6.02 -8.07 -28.14
CA ASN A 155 6.39 -9.47 -28.24
C ASN A 155 6.24 -10.17 -26.87
N GLY A 156 5.24 -11.04 -26.73
CA GLY A 156 5.30 -12.10 -25.73
C GLY A 156 4.02 -12.49 -24.99
N PHE A 157 2.83 -12.16 -25.47
CA PHE A 157 1.62 -12.80 -24.94
C PHE A 157 0.78 -13.32 -26.12
N PRO A 158 0.41 -14.61 -26.15
CA PRO A 158 -0.60 -15.06 -27.10
C PRO A 158 -1.86 -14.20 -26.87
N PRO A 159 -2.43 -13.61 -27.93
CA PRO A 159 -3.61 -12.77 -27.79
C PRO A 159 -4.72 -13.66 -27.22
N THR A 160 -5.01 -13.49 -25.94
CA THR A 160 -6.24 -14.02 -25.38
C THR A 160 -7.31 -13.10 -25.91
N GLU A 161 -8.27 -13.66 -26.65
CA GLU A 161 -9.45 -12.91 -27.07
C GLU A 161 -10.04 -12.20 -25.86
N VAL A 162 -10.18 -10.87 -25.94
CA VAL A 162 -10.74 -10.09 -24.84
C VAL A 162 -12.25 -10.38 -24.84
N LEU A 163 -12.69 -11.20 -23.89
CA LEU A 163 -14.07 -11.70 -23.83
C LEU A 163 -15.04 -10.70 -23.15
N PHE A 164 -14.60 -9.48 -22.85
CA PHE A 164 -15.38 -8.49 -22.10
C PHE A 164 -15.04 -7.04 -22.45
N ASP A 165 -15.98 -6.14 -22.19
CA ASP A 165 -15.83 -4.71 -22.46
C ASP A 165 -14.90 -4.04 -21.44
N ASN A 166 -14.32 -2.89 -21.83
CA ASN A 166 -13.47 -2.09 -20.96
C ASN A 166 -14.19 -1.78 -19.62
N PRO A 167 -13.73 -2.31 -18.48
CA PRO A 167 -14.36 -2.06 -17.18
C PRO A 167 -14.24 -0.60 -16.75
N ALA A 168 -13.23 0.13 -17.22
CA ALA A 168 -13.01 1.54 -16.89
C ALA A 168 -13.76 2.51 -17.81
N ALA A 169 -14.43 2.01 -18.85
CA ALA A 169 -15.32 2.82 -19.68
C ALA A 169 -16.63 3.13 -18.93
N SER A 170 -17.11 4.36 -19.12
CA SER A 170 -18.43 4.78 -18.65
C SER A 170 -19.51 3.83 -19.17
N GLY A 171 -20.46 3.48 -18.31
CA GLY A 171 -21.62 2.70 -18.72
C GLY A 171 -22.76 3.56 -19.28
N ASP A 172 -23.91 2.93 -19.49
CA ASP A 172 -25.06 3.52 -20.18
C ASP A 172 -25.93 4.44 -19.30
N PHE A 173 -25.73 4.42 -17.97
CA PHE A 173 -26.57 5.19 -17.05
C PHE A 173 -26.08 6.62 -16.91
N SER A 174 -27.02 7.57 -17.01
CA SER A 174 -26.81 8.93 -16.50
C SER A 174 -26.75 8.91 -14.97
N ILE A 175 -26.02 9.84 -14.37
CA ILE A 175 -25.74 9.85 -12.94
C ILE A 175 -26.51 10.99 -12.27
N ASN A 176 -27.08 10.72 -11.10
CA ASN A 176 -27.56 11.72 -10.16
C ASN A 176 -26.61 11.79 -8.96
N THR A 177 -26.19 12.99 -8.57
CA THR A 177 -25.30 13.20 -7.42
C THR A 177 -25.97 14.04 -6.33
N PHE A 178 -25.84 13.61 -5.09
CA PHE A 178 -26.37 14.32 -3.92
C PHE A 178 -25.64 13.90 -2.64
N THR A 179 -25.84 14.64 -1.56
CA THR A 179 -25.34 14.28 -0.23
C THR A 179 -26.48 13.96 0.72
N TYR A 180 -26.19 13.16 1.74
CA TYR A 180 -27.02 13.01 2.92
C TYR A 180 -26.18 13.22 4.18
N GLY A 181 -26.82 13.58 5.29
CA GLY A 181 -26.12 13.89 6.54
C GLY A 181 -27.02 14.53 7.58
N SER A 182 -26.47 14.83 8.75
CA SER A 182 -27.24 15.43 9.86
C SER A 182 -27.78 16.83 9.53
N GLY A 183 -27.18 17.52 8.57
CA GLY A 183 -27.53 18.88 8.20
C GLY A 183 -27.00 19.93 9.18
N THR A 184 -26.08 19.56 10.08
CA THR A 184 -25.55 20.42 11.14
C THR A 184 -24.04 20.63 11.08
N ASP A 185 -23.38 20.18 10.00
CA ASP A 185 -21.92 20.34 9.85
C ASP A 185 -21.51 21.83 9.82
N GLU A 186 -20.64 22.24 10.74
CA GLU A 186 -20.21 23.65 10.85
C GLU A 186 -19.14 24.04 9.81
N GLN A 187 -18.47 23.06 9.22
CA GLN A 187 -17.31 23.28 8.37
C GLN A 187 -17.62 23.10 6.88
N ARG A 188 -18.59 22.24 6.55
CA ARG A 188 -18.88 21.78 5.19
C ARG A 188 -20.31 22.09 4.80
N THR A 189 -20.47 22.83 3.69
CA THR A 189 -21.78 23.28 3.21
C THR A 189 -22.65 22.13 2.69
N GLU A 190 -22.01 21.13 2.12
CA GLU A 190 -22.59 19.93 1.52
C GLU A 190 -23.24 19.00 2.56
N PHE A 191 -22.75 18.98 3.80
CA PHE A 191 -23.31 18.20 4.91
C PHE A 191 -24.12 19.05 5.90
N SER A 192 -24.32 20.34 5.58
CA SER A 192 -25.21 21.24 6.33
C SER A 192 -26.46 21.58 5.53
N ARG A 193 -26.42 22.64 4.71
CA ARG A 193 -27.57 23.07 3.92
C ARG A 193 -27.71 22.31 2.59
N GLY A 194 -26.65 21.62 2.16
CA GLY A 194 -26.60 20.88 0.89
C GLY A 194 -27.16 19.46 0.96
N VAL A 195 -27.50 18.94 2.13
CA VAL A 195 -28.03 17.57 2.26
C VAL A 195 -29.40 17.44 1.61
N LYS A 196 -29.55 16.45 0.74
CA LYS A 196 -30.84 16.08 0.15
C LYS A 196 -31.70 15.35 1.18
N TYR A 197 -31.10 14.39 1.89
CA TYR A 197 -31.76 13.63 2.95
C TYR A 197 -31.09 13.94 4.29
N LYS A 198 -31.89 14.38 5.26
CA LYS A 198 -31.42 14.59 6.63
C LYS A 198 -31.42 13.26 7.40
N THR A 199 -30.34 12.99 8.12
CA THR A 199 -30.17 11.76 8.89
C THR A 199 -30.09 12.02 10.38
N ASN A 200 -30.45 11.01 11.18
CA ASN A 200 -30.15 11.00 12.60
C ASN A 200 -28.65 10.72 12.82
N THR A 201 -28.14 11.14 13.97
CA THR A 201 -26.80 10.78 14.45
C THR A 201 -26.82 9.44 15.19
N VAL A 202 -25.64 8.86 15.41
CA VAL A 202 -25.45 7.61 16.15
C VAL A 202 -24.48 7.81 17.33
N ASP A 203 -24.74 7.14 18.45
CA ASP A 203 -23.87 7.20 19.65
C ASP A 203 -22.76 6.14 19.56
N GLY A 204 -21.54 6.61 19.29
CA GLY A 204 -20.31 5.82 19.25
C GLY A 204 -19.39 6.03 20.46
N THR A 205 -19.89 6.59 21.57
CA THR A 205 -19.07 6.92 22.76
C THR A 205 -18.30 5.71 23.30
N TRP A 206 -18.87 4.53 23.19
CA TRP A 206 -18.27 3.28 23.67
C TRP A 206 -17.19 2.72 22.73
N LEU A 207 -17.18 3.11 21.46
CA LEU A 207 -16.25 2.60 20.44
C LEU A 207 -14.86 3.22 20.56
N ILE A 208 -14.75 4.45 21.08
CA ILE A 208 -13.48 5.17 21.17
C ILE A 208 -13.26 5.71 22.60
N PRO A 209 -12.86 4.85 23.55
CA PRO A 209 -12.58 5.27 24.94
C PRO A 209 -11.49 6.35 25.04
N ASP A 210 -10.61 6.44 24.04
CA ASP A 210 -9.55 7.44 23.95
C ASP A 210 -10.06 8.84 23.55
N TRP A 211 -11.33 8.98 23.18
CA TRP A 211 -11.98 10.26 22.90
C TRP A 211 -12.25 11.03 24.21
N THR A 212 -11.18 11.52 24.85
CA THR A 212 -11.25 12.19 26.18
C THR A 212 -10.32 13.40 26.30
N GLY A 213 -10.46 14.14 27.41
CA GLY A 213 -9.52 15.20 27.79
C GLY A 213 -9.55 16.46 26.92
N LYS A 214 -8.40 17.14 26.81
CA LYS A 214 -8.27 18.40 26.05
C LYS A 214 -8.38 18.19 24.54
N LYS A 215 -7.91 17.04 24.05
CA LYS A 215 -7.93 16.66 22.64
C LYS A 215 -9.36 16.49 22.13
N LYS A 216 -10.19 15.77 22.89
CA LYS A 216 -11.65 15.70 22.71
C LYS A 216 -12.26 17.10 22.56
N LYS A 217 -12.08 17.97 23.56
CA LYS A 217 -12.71 19.31 23.57
C LYS A 217 -12.39 20.15 22.34
N TRP A 218 -11.16 20.05 21.83
CA TRP A 218 -10.77 20.74 20.61
C TRP A 218 -11.47 20.15 19.39
N ARG A 219 -11.46 18.82 19.26
CA ARG A 219 -12.08 18.09 18.14
C ARG A 219 -13.59 18.35 18.06
N GLU A 220 -14.28 18.30 19.19
CA GLU A 220 -15.72 18.57 19.26
C GLU A 220 -16.06 20.03 18.96
N ARG A 221 -15.20 20.96 19.38
CA ARG A 221 -15.35 22.38 19.02
C ARG A 221 -15.15 22.61 17.53
N TYR A 222 -14.26 21.86 16.89
CA TYR A 222 -14.04 21.98 15.45
C TYR A 222 -15.22 21.41 14.67
N TRP A 223 -15.70 20.21 15.04
CA TRP A 223 -16.77 19.54 14.29
C TRP A 223 -18.19 20.00 14.64
N GLY A 224 -18.39 20.56 15.83
CA GLY A 224 -19.72 20.90 16.35
C GLY A 224 -20.47 19.71 16.97
N PHE A 225 -19.86 18.51 17.02
CA PHE A 225 -20.44 17.30 17.61
C PHE A 225 -19.40 16.44 18.34
N GLY A 226 -19.87 15.55 19.21
CA GLY A 226 -19.07 14.58 19.96
C GLY A 226 -19.29 13.13 19.55
N SER A 227 -18.59 12.21 20.22
CA SER A 227 -18.71 10.77 19.99
C SER A 227 -20.11 10.21 20.26
N ASP A 228 -20.92 10.94 21.02
CA ASP A 228 -22.32 10.65 21.32
C ASP A 228 -23.27 10.98 20.16
N ASN A 229 -22.79 11.69 19.13
CA ASN A 229 -23.57 12.19 18.02
C ASN A 229 -22.80 12.11 16.70
N PHE A 230 -22.19 10.97 16.38
CA PHE A 230 -21.53 10.81 15.09
C PHE A 230 -22.54 10.95 13.94
N PRO A 231 -22.28 11.82 12.95
CA PRO A 231 -23.15 11.97 11.80
C PRO A 231 -22.98 10.81 10.82
N LEU A 232 -24.07 10.41 10.17
CA LEU A 232 -24.04 9.51 9.02
C LEU A 232 -24.02 10.35 7.75
N ASN A 233 -22.84 10.81 7.36
CA ASN A 233 -22.61 11.67 6.20
C ASN A 233 -22.13 10.85 4.99
N GLY A 234 -22.68 11.10 3.81
CA GLY A 234 -22.20 10.45 2.58
C GLY A 234 -22.48 11.23 1.30
N ARG A 235 -21.54 11.12 0.35
CA ARG A 235 -21.68 11.62 -1.03
C ARG A 235 -22.14 10.49 -1.94
N VAL A 236 -23.23 10.68 -2.64
CA VAL A 236 -23.88 9.65 -3.45
C VAL A 236 -23.70 9.93 -4.93
N TYR A 237 -23.35 8.88 -5.66
CA TYR A 237 -23.36 8.78 -7.12
C TYR A 237 -24.33 7.65 -7.46
N MET A 238 -25.50 8.01 -8.01
CA MET A 238 -26.61 7.07 -8.21
C MET A 238 -26.96 6.97 -9.70
N PRO A 239 -27.14 5.76 -10.26
CA PRO A 239 -27.67 5.60 -11.61
C PRO A 239 -29.09 6.16 -11.70
N GLN A 240 -29.41 6.90 -12.76
CA GLN A 240 -30.78 7.30 -13.06
C GLN A 240 -31.55 6.13 -13.66
N GLY A 241 -32.68 5.75 -13.06
CA GLY A 241 -33.53 4.67 -13.57
C GLY A 241 -34.45 4.09 -12.51
N GLU A 242 -35.15 3.01 -12.87
CA GLU A 242 -36.10 2.39 -11.95
C GLU A 242 -35.45 1.59 -10.82
N GLY A 243 -34.23 1.07 -11.03
CA GLY A 243 -33.59 0.15 -10.09
C GLY A 243 -34.31 -1.21 -10.02
N PRO A 244 -34.05 -2.02 -8.97
CA PRO A 244 -33.07 -1.77 -7.92
C PRO A 244 -31.63 -1.87 -8.45
N PHE A 245 -30.69 -1.14 -7.84
CA PHE A 245 -29.27 -1.16 -8.20
C PHE A 245 -28.41 -1.67 -7.04
N PRO A 246 -27.34 -2.45 -7.30
CA PRO A 246 -26.35 -2.82 -6.28
C PRO A 246 -25.77 -1.61 -5.56
N LEU A 247 -25.35 -1.79 -4.30
CA LEU A 247 -24.84 -0.70 -3.45
C LEU A 247 -23.36 -0.92 -3.09
N THR A 248 -22.56 0.11 -3.29
CA THR A 248 -21.15 0.17 -2.89
C THR A 248 -20.92 1.31 -1.90
N LEU A 249 -20.37 1.01 -0.71
CA LEU A 249 -19.86 2.03 0.20
C LEU A 249 -18.34 2.14 0.06
N ILE A 250 -17.84 3.37 -0.07
CA ILE A 250 -16.42 3.71 -0.22
C ILE A 250 -15.98 4.52 1.01
N VAL A 251 -14.98 4.07 1.75
CA VAL A 251 -14.47 4.76 2.94
C VAL A 251 -13.00 5.11 2.81
N HIS A 252 -12.65 6.33 3.21
CA HIS A 252 -11.28 6.81 3.21
C HIS A 252 -10.50 6.32 4.43
N GLY A 253 -9.17 6.40 4.35
CA GLY A 253 -8.29 6.11 5.48
C GLY A 253 -7.98 7.31 6.35
N ASN A 254 -6.94 7.15 7.18
CA ASN A 254 -6.49 8.23 8.04
C ASN A 254 -5.73 9.28 7.22
N HIS A 255 -6.26 10.49 7.18
CA HIS A 255 -5.57 11.67 6.68
C HIS A 255 -5.55 12.76 7.75
N ASN A 256 -5.35 14.03 7.40
CA ASN A 256 -5.62 15.12 8.31
C ASN A 256 -7.14 15.35 8.42
N MET A 257 -7.71 15.39 9.62
CA MET A 257 -9.16 15.60 9.81
C MET A 257 -9.71 16.92 9.24
N ILE A 258 -8.85 17.92 8.98
CA ILE A 258 -9.26 19.21 8.39
C ILE A 258 -9.00 19.30 6.88
N ASP A 259 -8.55 18.20 6.27
CA ASP A 259 -8.35 18.03 4.84
C ASP A 259 -9.21 16.85 4.37
N TYR A 260 -10.41 17.17 3.88
CA TYR A 260 -11.50 16.20 3.81
C TYR A 260 -11.29 15.17 2.69
N SER A 261 -11.34 13.89 3.07
CA SER A 261 -10.95 12.80 2.18
C SER A 261 -12.11 12.13 1.42
N ASP A 262 -13.35 12.37 1.84
CA ASP A 262 -14.58 11.79 1.28
C ASP A 262 -14.87 12.25 -0.15
N ASP A 263 -14.41 13.44 -0.56
CA ASP A 263 -14.65 13.94 -1.92
C ASP A 263 -13.78 13.25 -2.98
N GLY A 264 -12.66 12.64 -2.56
CA GLY A 264 -11.60 12.16 -3.46
C GLY A 264 -11.89 10.87 -4.23
N TYR A 265 -13.06 10.26 -4.06
CA TYR A 265 -13.48 9.06 -4.78
C TYR A 265 -14.54 9.33 -5.84
N GLY A 266 -14.82 10.60 -6.16
CA GLY A 266 -15.87 10.95 -7.11
C GLY A 266 -15.68 10.38 -8.51
N TYR A 267 -14.43 10.21 -8.97
CA TYR A 267 -14.12 9.56 -10.25
C TYR A 267 -14.58 8.10 -10.27
N LEU A 268 -14.32 7.36 -9.19
CA LEU A 268 -14.70 5.96 -9.02
C LEU A 268 -16.21 5.82 -8.79
N GLY A 269 -16.78 6.67 -7.94
CA GLY A 269 -18.22 6.71 -7.69
C GLY A 269 -19.02 6.99 -8.96
N SER A 270 -18.55 7.92 -9.78
CA SER A 270 -19.18 8.22 -11.08
C SER A 270 -19.08 7.07 -12.06
N LEU A 271 -17.92 6.39 -12.14
CA LEU A 271 -17.78 5.20 -12.98
C LEU A 271 -18.78 4.11 -12.57
N LEU A 272 -18.78 3.72 -11.29
CA LEU A 272 -19.66 2.67 -10.78
C LEU A 272 -21.14 3.02 -11.03
N ALA A 273 -21.54 4.27 -10.76
CA ALA A 273 -22.88 4.77 -11.04
C ALA A 273 -23.27 4.71 -12.51
N SER A 274 -22.36 5.11 -13.42
CA SER A 274 -22.62 5.00 -14.86
C SER A 274 -22.82 3.55 -15.32
N ARG A 275 -22.27 2.58 -14.58
CA ARG A 275 -22.37 1.14 -14.85
C ARG A 275 -23.49 0.43 -14.10
N GLY A 276 -24.39 1.19 -13.46
CA GLY A 276 -25.58 0.67 -12.80
C GLY A 276 -25.36 0.25 -11.35
N ILE A 277 -24.37 0.81 -10.64
CA ILE A 277 -24.08 0.52 -9.22
C ILE A 277 -24.15 1.82 -8.43
N ILE A 278 -24.96 1.89 -7.38
CA ILE A 278 -24.98 3.03 -6.46
C ILE A 278 -23.65 3.07 -5.72
N ALA A 279 -22.93 4.19 -5.76
CA ALA A 279 -21.69 4.38 -5.03
C ALA A 279 -21.85 5.51 -4.01
N VAL A 280 -21.39 5.27 -2.79
CA VAL A 280 -21.49 6.20 -1.68
C VAL A 280 -20.12 6.39 -1.06
N SER A 281 -19.53 7.58 -1.16
CA SER A 281 -18.32 7.90 -0.39
C SER A 281 -18.72 8.38 1.00
N VAL A 282 -18.34 7.60 2.00
CA VAL A 282 -18.68 7.80 3.42
C VAL A 282 -17.66 8.72 4.07
N ASP A 283 -18.16 9.68 4.85
CA ASP A 283 -17.36 10.64 5.59
C ASP A 283 -17.03 10.13 7.00
N GLU A 284 -15.75 9.89 7.25
CA GLU A 284 -15.20 9.55 8.57
C GLU A 284 -14.07 10.50 8.98
N ASN A 285 -14.02 11.71 8.42
CA ASN A 285 -12.92 12.64 8.69
C ASN A 285 -12.80 12.98 10.18
N PHE A 286 -13.89 12.90 10.94
CA PHE A 286 -13.86 13.11 12.38
C PHE A 286 -13.12 12.02 13.17
N LEU A 287 -12.76 10.90 12.55
CA LEU A 287 -11.90 9.84 13.10
C LEU A 287 -10.43 9.96 12.68
N ASN A 288 -10.10 10.90 11.79
CA ASN A 288 -8.74 11.10 11.29
C ASN A 288 -7.82 11.78 12.31
N GLY A 289 -6.52 11.60 12.14
CA GLY A 289 -5.47 12.20 12.92
C GLY A 289 -5.31 13.70 12.69
N HIS A 290 -4.74 14.38 13.69
CA HIS A 290 -4.37 15.80 13.61
C HIS A 290 -3.29 16.13 14.64
N TRP A 291 -2.81 17.38 14.71
CA TRP A 291 -1.93 17.82 15.82
C TRP A 291 -2.59 17.64 17.19
N SER A 292 -3.92 17.64 17.24
CA SER A 292 -4.69 17.35 18.43
C SER A 292 -4.65 15.87 18.82
N GLY A 293 -4.11 14.98 18.00
CA GLY A 293 -3.94 13.56 18.28
C GLY A 293 -4.47 12.65 17.17
N ASP A 294 -3.94 11.42 17.17
CA ASP A 294 -4.36 10.26 16.40
C ASP A 294 -4.77 9.15 17.38
N PHE A 295 -5.76 8.34 17.02
CA PHE A 295 -6.25 7.20 17.79
C PHE A 295 -5.40 5.93 17.60
N ARG A 296 -4.45 5.96 16.64
CA ARG A 296 -3.43 4.92 16.42
C ARG A 296 -3.99 3.51 16.21
N GLY A 297 -5.15 3.39 15.57
CA GLY A 297 -5.81 2.12 15.26
C GLY A 297 -6.99 1.77 16.17
N LYS A 298 -7.12 2.42 17.34
CA LYS A 298 -8.25 2.20 18.25
C LYS A 298 -9.59 2.67 17.69
N GLU A 299 -9.57 3.46 16.63
CA GLU A 299 -10.76 3.89 15.91
C GLU A 299 -11.27 2.86 14.90
N MET A 300 -10.50 1.80 14.57
CA MET A 300 -10.88 0.81 13.55
C MET A 300 -12.27 0.19 13.77
N PRO A 301 -12.65 -0.21 15.01
CA PRO A 301 -13.99 -0.74 15.25
C PRO A 301 -15.09 0.30 15.01
N ALA A 302 -14.81 1.59 15.26
CA ALA A 302 -15.76 2.66 15.01
C ALA A 302 -16.00 2.88 13.52
N ARG A 303 -14.93 2.87 12.72
CA ARG A 303 -15.00 2.96 11.25
C ARG A 303 -15.83 1.82 10.67
N ALA A 304 -15.51 0.59 11.08
CA ALA A 304 -16.23 -0.60 10.64
C ALA A 304 -17.73 -0.56 11.01
N TRP A 305 -18.05 -0.14 12.23
CA TRP A 305 -19.43 -0.04 12.70
C TRP A 305 -20.22 1.05 11.98
N LEU A 306 -19.60 2.20 11.68
CA LEU A 306 -20.24 3.28 10.94
C LEU A 306 -20.68 2.82 9.54
N LEU A 307 -19.85 2.08 8.81
CA LEU A 307 -20.23 1.49 7.52
C LEU A 307 -21.51 0.65 7.60
N LEU A 308 -21.65 -0.18 8.65
CA LEU A 308 -22.85 -1.00 8.86
C LEU A 308 -24.07 -0.14 9.24
N LYS A 309 -23.87 0.96 9.98
CA LYS A 309 -24.92 1.95 10.26
C LYS A 309 -25.37 2.70 9.00
N HIS A 310 -24.46 2.94 8.06
CA HIS A 310 -24.83 3.45 6.73
C HIS A 310 -25.69 2.44 5.97
N LEU A 311 -25.34 1.15 5.94
CA LEU A 311 -26.21 0.13 5.31
C LEU A 311 -27.60 0.02 5.98
N GLU A 312 -27.67 0.13 7.31
CA GLU A 312 -28.93 0.19 8.05
C GLU A 312 -29.80 1.38 7.62
N LEU A 313 -29.21 2.56 7.46
CA LEU A 313 -29.89 3.74 6.95
C LEU A 313 -30.43 3.54 5.53
N TRP A 314 -29.62 2.99 4.62
CA TRP A 314 -30.02 2.70 3.24
C TRP A 314 -31.13 1.64 3.17
N ARG A 315 -31.07 0.59 3.99
CA ARG A 315 -32.15 -0.40 4.15
C ARG A 315 -33.46 0.27 4.54
N ASN A 316 -33.42 1.19 5.50
CA ASN A 316 -34.61 1.86 5.99
C ASN A 316 -35.24 2.73 4.90
N TRP A 317 -34.44 3.55 4.20
CA TRP A 317 -34.92 4.34 3.06
C TRP A 317 -35.47 3.50 1.90
N ASN A 318 -34.89 2.33 1.66
CA ASN A 318 -35.34 1.42 0.60
C ASN A 318 -36.69 0.76 0.93
N ASN A 319 -37.05 0.67 2.21
CA ASN A 319 -38.26 0.02 2.72
C ASN A 319 -39.34 1.02 3.20
N GLU A 320 -39.04 2.32 3.22
CA GLU A 320 -39.95 3.36 3.70
C GLU A 320 -40.91 3.78 2.58
N GLU A 321 -42.20 3.48 2.76
CA GLU A 321 -43.26 3.85 1.81
C GLU A 321 -43.29 5.37 1.58
N GLY A 322 -43.18 5.78 0.32
CA GLY A 322 -43.18 7.18 -0.09
C GLY A 322 -41.83 7.89 0.00
N HIS A 323 -40.76 7.20 0.45
CA HIS A 323 -39.40 7.74 0.36
C HIS A 323 -38.90 7.72 -1.09
N GLU A 324 -38.13 8.73 -1.52
CA GLU A 324 -37.64 8.82 -2.93
C GLU A 324 -36.72 7.65 -3.35
N LEU A 325 -36.17 6.92 -2.38
CA LEU A 325 -35.31 5.75 -2.60
C LEU A 325 -36.03 4.42 -2.36
N GLU A 326 -37.35 4.43 -2.16
CA GLU A 326 -38.16 3.23 -2.00
C GLU A 326 -37.92 2.25 -3.18
N HIS A 327 -37.54 1.02 -2.85
CA HIS A 327 -37.25 -0.06 -3.81
C HIS A 327 -36.17 0.25 -4.88
N LYS A 328 -35.34 1.28 -4.67
CA LYS A 328 -34.26 1.66 -5.61
C LYS A 328 -32.95 0.90 -5.38
N VAL A 329 -32.81 0.20 -4.26
CA VAL A 329 -31.54 -0.40 -3.82
C VAL A 329 -31.65 -1.91 -3.75
N ASP A 330 -30.70 -2.58 -4.37
CA ASP A 330 -30.53 -4.02 -4.28
C ASP A 330 -29.69 -4.37 -3.05
N MET A 331 -30.36 -4.62 -1.93
CA MET A 331 -29.72 -4.97 -0.66
C MET A 331 -29.13 -6.39 -0.65
N ASP A 332 -29.33 -7.18 -1.71
CA ASP A 332 -28.71 -8.50 -1.89
C ASP A 332 -27.34 -8.43 -2.58
N ASN A 333 -26.96 -7.26 -3.12
CA ASN A 333 -25.72 -7.06 -3.84
C ASN A 333 -24.95 -5.85 -3.29
N ILE A 334 -24.21 -6.08 -2.19
CA ILE A 334 -23.44 -5.02 -1.51
C ILE A 334 -21.93 -5.25 -1.66
N MET A 335 -21.18 -4.18 -1.91
CA MET A 335 -19.72 -4.17 -1.89
C MET A 335 -19.19 -3.08 -0.96
N PHE A 336 -18.06 -3.34 -0.31
CA PHE A 336 -17.28 -2.31 0.36
C PHE A 336 -15.97 -2.02 -0.36
N VAL A 337 -15.58 -0.74 -0.38
CA VAL A 337 -14.28 -0.27 -0.83
C VAL A 337 -13.68 0.57 0.29
N GLY A 338 -12.44 0.27 0.69
CA GLY A 338 -11.76 1.00 1.76
C GLY A 338 -10.33 1.31 1.37
N HIS A 339 -9.83 2.50 1.71
CA HIS A 339 -8.45 2.91 1.44
C HIS A 339 -7.64 3.05 2.74
N SER A 340 -6.40 2.56 2.80
CA SER A 340 -5.51 2.72 3.96
C SER A 340 -6.14 2.12 5.22
N ARG A 341 -6.26 2.87 6.30
CA ARG A 341 -7.02 2.42 7.48
C ARG A 341 -8.48 2.07 7.18
N GLY A 342 -9.09 2.72 6.17
CA GLY A 342 -10.41 2.35 5.67
C GLY A 342 -10.43 0.98 5.00
N GLY A 343 -9.31 0.57 4.38
CA GLY A 343 -9.14 -0.77 3.79
C GLY A 343 -9.10 -1.89 4.83
N GLU A 344 -8.53 -1.63 6.00
CA GLU A 344 -8.66 -2.54 7.16
C GLU A 344 -10.10 -2.51 7.70
N ALA A 345 -10.70 -1.32 7.83
CA ALA A 345 -12.04 -1.14 8.37
C ALA A 345 -13.13 -1.88 7.58
N VAL A 346 -13.06 -1.95 6.25
CA VAL A 346 -14.04 -2.70 5.43
C VAL A 346 -13.96 -4.20 5.66
N SER A 347 -12.76 -4.74 5.93
CA SER A 347 -12.58 -6.15 6.30
C SER A 347 -13.18 -6.42 7.68
N ILE A 348 -12.94 -5.52 8.65
CA ILE A 348 -13.56 -5.59 9.98
C ILE A 348 -15.09 -5.49 9.88
N ALA A 349 -15.63 -4.59 9.06
CA ALA A 349 -17.07 -4.43 8.86
C ALA A 349 -17.71 -5.70 8.30
N ALA A 350 -17.09 -6.32 7.30
CA ALA A 350 -17.56 -7.60 6.75
C ALA A 350 -17.55 -8.72 7.80
N ALA A 351 -16.55 -8.77 8.67
CA ALA A 351 -16.49 -9.74 9.76
C ALA A 351 -17.48 -9.45 10.91
N PHE A 352 -17.80 -8.18 11.16
CA PHE A 352 -18.77 -7.77 12.18
C PHE A 352 -20.22 -8.00 11.74
N ASN A 353 -20.49 -7.87 10.44
CA ASN A 353 -21.82 -7.95 9.86
C ASN A 353 -22.68 -9.16 10.31
N PRO A 354 -22.18 -10.41 10.34
CA PRO A 354 -22.97 -11.56 10.77
C PRO A 354 -23.04 -11.75 12.29
N LEU A 355 -22.30 -10.95 13.08
CA LEU A 355 -22.24 -11.14 14.53
C LEU A 355 -23.55 -10.67 15.19
N PRO A 356 -23.99 -11.32 16.29
CA PRO A 356 -25.15 -10.87 17.05
C PRO A 356 -24.87 -9.67 17.97
N TYR A 357 -23.60 -9.41 18.27
CA TYR A 357 -23.14 -8.34 19.17
C TYR A 357 -21.79 -7.80 18.72
N PHE A 358 -21.48 -6.58 19.15
CA PHE A 358 -20.13 -6.03 19.01
C PHE A 358 -19.09 -6.89 19.76
N PRO A 359 -18.00 -7.34 19.10
CA PRO A 359 -17.13 -8.38 19.65
C PRO A 359 -16.20 -7.95 20.78
N ASP A 360 -15.89 -6.65 20.94
CA ASP A 360 -15.04 -6.20 22.07
C ASP A 360 -15.86 -5.90 23.33
N GLN A 361 -17.15 -5.60 23.18
CA GLN A 361 -18.08 -5.44 24.30
C GLN A 361 -19.52 -5.70 23.82
N ALA A 362 -20.17 -6.71 24.37
CA ALA A 362 -21.55 -7.10 24.00
C ALA A 362 -22.64 -6.11 24.50
N LYS A 363 -22.33 -4.80 24.52
CA LYS A 363 -23.26 -3.72 24.88
C LYS A 363 -24.16 -3.31 23.71
N GLU A 364 -23.65 -3.43 22.49
CA GLU A 364 -24.41 -3.17 21.27
C GLU A 364 -24.86 -4.51 20.68
N LYS A 365 -26.17 -4.67 20.56
CA LYS A 365 -26.76 -5.78 19.80
C LYS A 365 -26.75 -5.42 18.32
N PHE A 366 -26.28 -6.33 17.49
CA PHE A 366 -26.29 -6.16 16.05
C PHE A 366 -27.54 -6.78 15.44
N ASP A 367 -28.03 -6.11 14.39
CA ASP A 367 -29.12 -6.57 13.51
C ASP A 367 -28.81 -6.17 12.06
N PHE A 368 -27.53 -6.34 11.70
CA PHE A 368 -26.97 -5.95 10.41
C PHE A 368 -27.21 -7.06 9.38
N ASN A 369 -26.43 -8.15 9.45
CA ASN A 369 -26.54 -9.36 8.62
C ASN A 369 -26.87 -9.08 7.14
N PHE A 370 -26.22 -8.07 6.55
CA PHE A 370 -26.38 -7.64 5.17
C PHE A 370 -25.69 -8.62 4.19
N ASN A 371 -26.16 -8.66 2.94
CA ASN A 371 -25.58 -9.53 1.90
C ASN A 371 -24.37 -8.86 1.23
N ILE A 372 -23.26 -8.77 1.98
CA ILE A 372 -22.01 -8.19 1.50
C ILE A 372 -21.29 -9.25 0.64
N LYS A 373 -21.26 -9.03 -0.68
CA LYS A 373 -20.68 -9.97 -1.66
C LYS A 373 -19.21 -9.73 -1.93
N GLY A 374 -18.70 -8.52 -1.70
CA GLY A 374 -17.33 -8.17 -2.04
C GLY A 374 -16.71 -7.12 -1.12
N VAL A 375 -15.40 -7.25 -0.87
CA VAL A 375 -14.57 -6.26 -0.19
C VAL A 375 -13.39 -5.90 -1.09
N VAL A 376 -13.17 -4.60 -1.27
CA VAL A 376 -12.00 -4.03 -1.95
C VAL A 376 -11.17 -3.24 -0.94
N ALA A 377 -9.92 -3.62 -0.77
CA ALA A 377 -8.96 -2.99 0.12
C ALA A 377 -7.86 -2.30 -0.71
N LEU A 378 -7.94 -0.97 -0.82
CA LEU A 378 -6.94 -0.13 -1.47
C LEU A 378 -5.85 0.23 -0.46
N ALA A 379 -4.59 -0.05 -0.79
CA ALA A 379 -3.40 0.20 0.02
C ALA A 379 -3.66 0.04 1.52
N PRO A 380 -4.25 -1.09 1.97
CA PRO A 380 -4.86 -1.17 3.29
C PRO A 380 -3.79 -1.29 4.38
N THR A 381 -4.20 -1.01 5.62
CA THR A 381 -3.48 -1.53 6.78
C THR A 381 -3.95 -2.95 7.12
N ASP A 382 -3.19 -3.68 7.94
CA ASP A 382 -3.63 -4.96 8.54
C ASP A 382 -2.86 -5.23 9.86
N TYR A 383 -2.75 -4.18 10.67
CA TYR A 383 -2.01 -4.24 11.95
C TYR A 383 -2.50 -3.19 12.95
N ARG A 384 -3.55 -2.43 12.62
CA ARG A 384 -4.06 -1.33 13.46
C ARG A 384 -5.07 -1.84 14.47
N TYR A 385 -5.85 -2.86 14.12
CA TYR A 385 -6.73 -3.57 15.02
C TYR A 385 -6.02 -4.78 15.61
N ASP A 386 -6.07 -4.92 16.95
CA ASP A 386 -5.38 -6.00 17.65
C ASP A 386 -5.88 -7.40 17.23
N ARG A 387 -7.14 -7.51 16.76
CA ARG A 387 -7.68 -8.76 16.23
C ARG A 387 -7.42 -8.86 14.73
N LYS A 388 -6.59 -9.82 14.34
CA LYS A 388 -6.41 -10.20 12.93
C LYS A 388 -7.70 -10.81 12.40
N ILE A 389 -8.33 -10.14 11.45
CA ILE A 389 -9.62 -10.57 10.91
C ILE A 389 -9.45 -11.75 9.97
N VAL A 390 -10.28 -12.77 10.16
CA VAL A 390 -10.50 -13.89 9.25
C VAL A 390 -11.83 -13.66 8.54
N LEU A 391 -11.76 -13.43 7.23
CA LEU A 391 -12.94 -13.30 6.39
C LEU A 391 -13.42 -14.68 5.94
N ASN A 392 -14.73 -14.86 5.83
CA ASN A 392 -15.34 -16.13 5.43
C ASN A 392 -16.28 -15.89 4.26
N ASN A 393 -16.21 -16.75 3.24
CA ASN A 393 -17.22 -16.83 2.17
C ASN A 393 -17.56 -15.47 1.52
N ILE A 394 -16.54 -14.68 1.17
CA ILE A 394 -16.69 -13.37 0.54
C ILE A 394 -15.69 -13.22 -0.62
N ASN A 395 -16.04 -12.44 -1.65
CA ASN A 395 -15.06 -12.07 -2.66
C ASN A 395 -14.16 -10.96 -2.11
N PHE A 396 -12.86 -11.00 -2.44
CA PHE A 396 -11.90 -10.04 -1.90
C PHE A 396 -10.94 -9.53 -2.98
N LEU A 397 -10.69 -8.23 -3.00
CA LEU A 397 -9.68 -7.61 -3.85
C LEU A 397 -8.80 -6.70 -3.00
N SER A 398 -7.49 -6.88 -3.08
CA SER A 398 -6.53 -5.93 -2.54
C SER A 398 -5.74 -5.28 -3.67
N ILE A 399 -5.51 -3.97 -3.62
CA ILE A 399 -4.68 -3.24 -4.60
C ILE A 399 -3.68 -2.39 -3.83
N GLN A 400 -2.39 -2.43 -4.17
CA GLN A 400 -1.38 -1.56 -3.56
C GLN A 400 -0.31 -1.13 -4.55
N GLY A 401 0.25 0.05 -4.31
CA GLY A 401 1.35 0.58 -5.09
C GLY A 401 2.71 0.18 -4.53
N SER A 402 3.69 -0.06 -5.40
CA SER A 402 5.04 -0.39 -4.93
C SER A 402 5.78 0.79 -4.32
N TYR A 403 5.38 2.03 -4.65
CA TYR A 403 5.93 3.28 -4.12
C TYR A 403 5.04 3.89 -3.05
N ASP A 404 4.22 3.08 -2.39
CA ASP A 404 3.47 3.47 -1.21
C ASP A 404 4.43 3.76 -0.05
N ALA A 405 4.57 5.04 0.31
CA ALA A 405 5.47 5.48 1.38
C ALA A 405 4.77 5.60 2.75
N ASP A 406 3.44 5.51 2.80
CA ASP A 406 2.68 5.52 4.07
C ASP A 406 2.52 4.10 4.62
N GLU A 407 2.26 3.14 3.72
CA GLU A 407 2.15 1.71 3.97
C GLU A 407 3.13 0.96 3.06
N VAL A 408 4.35 0.81 3.56
CA VAL A 408 5.50 0.42 2.73
C VAL A 408 5.43 -1.01 2.18
N SER A 409 4.59 -1.88 2.74
CA SER A 409 4.50 -3.29 2.34
C SER A 409 3.08 -3.70 2.00
N PHE A 410 2.91 -4.73 1.17
CA PHE A 410 1.60 -5.13 0.64
C PHE A 410 0.67 -5.81 1.69
N TRP A 411 0.21 -5.05 2.68
CA TRP A 411 -0.51 -5.57 3.86
C TRP A 411 -1.83 -6.24 3.53
N GLY A 412 -2.51 -5.85 2.46
CA GLY A 412 -3.77 -6.48 2.06
C GLY A 412 -3.64 -7.93 1.60
N MET A 413 -2.41 -8.42 1.38
CA MET A 413 -2.17 -9.86 1.16
C MET A 413 -2.34 -10.70 2.43
N ARG A 414 -2.24 -10.11 3.63
CA ARG A 414 -2.50 -10.83 4.89
C ARG A 414 -3.97 -11.24 5.05
N PRO A 415 -4.98 -10.35 4.97
CA PRO A 415 -6.38 -10.78 5.01
C PRO A 415 -6.76 -11.65 3.81
N TYR A 416 -6.12 -11.48 2.64
CA TYR A 416 -6.25 -12.40 1.51
C TYR A 416 -5.86 -13.84 1.91
N ARG A 417 -4.72 -14.03 2.57
CA ARG A 417 -4.22 -15.35 3.00
C ARG A 417 -5.09 -15.97 4.08
N ARG A 418 -5.55 -15.17 5.05
CA ARG A 418 -6.46 -15.62 6.12
C ARG A 418 -7.89 -15.89 5.66
N LEU A 419 -8.30 -15.49 4.45
CA LEU A 419 -9.67 -15.67 3.99
C LEU A 419 -9.96 -17.14 3.69
N GLU A 420 -11.05 -17.65 4.26
CA GLU A 420 -11.50 -19.04 4.12
C GLU A 420 -12.79 -19.16 3.30
N TYR A 421 -12.82 -20.17 2.41
CA TYR A 421 -14.02 -20.61 1.71
C TYR A 421 -14.51 -21.92 2.30
N THR A 422 -15.72 -21.91 2.87
CA THR A 422 -16.32 -23.06 3.57
C THR A 422 -17.65 -23.51 2.97
N ASP A 423 -18.20 -22.77 2.02
CA ASP A 423 -19.40 -23.14 1.27
C ASP A 423 -19.09 -23.51 -0.21
N SER A 424 -20.12 -23.84 -0.99
CA SER A 424 -19.99 -24.22 -2.40
C SER A 424 -20.24 -23.07 -3.39
N ILE A 425 -20.37 -21.83 -2.92
CA ILE A 425 -20.66 -20.69 -3.79
C ILE A 425 -19.36 -20.23 -4.46
N SER A 426 -19.42 -20.06 -5.78
CA SER A 426 -18.26 -19.64 -6.59
C SER A 426 -17.84 -18.22 -6.26
N ARG A 427 -16.70 -18.08 -5.58
CA ARG A 427 -16.09 -16.81 -5.19
C ARG A 427 -14.62 -16.78 -5.56
N PHE A 428 -14.01 -15.62 -5.45
CA PHE A 428 -12.57 -15.47 -5.66
C PHE A 428 -11.99 -14.35 -4.81
N LYS A 429 -10.70 -14.48 -4.53
CA LYS A 429 -9.87 -13.45 -3.91
C LYS A 429 -8.74 -13.08 -4.87
N SER A 430 -8.33 -11.81 -4.86
CA SER A 430 -7.23 -11.32 -5.69
C SER A 430 -6.42 -10.23 -4.99
N GLY A 431 -5.13 -10.17 -5.32
CA GLY A 431 -4.23 -9.07 -4.96
C GLY A 431 -3.60 -8.48 -6.23
N VAL A 432 -3.46 -7.16 -6.29
CA VAL A 432 -2.87 -6.43 -7.42
C VAL A 432 -1.79 -5.48 -6.89
N TYR A 433 -0.54 -5.77 -7.22
CA TYR A 433 0.59 -4.91 -6.90
C TYR A 433 0.99 -4.10 -8.13
N ILE A 434 0.87 -2.77 -8.05
CA ILE A 434 1.08 -1.84 -9.16
C ILE A 434 2.42 -1.15 -8.97
N HIS A 435 3.37 -1.38 -9.87
CA HIS A 435 4.66 -0.70 -9.79
C HIS A 435 4.49 0.81 -10.01
N HIS A 436 5.35 1.63 -9.39
CA HIS A 436 5.29 3.10 -9.45
C HIS A 436 4.01 3.80 -8.93
N ALA A 437 2.98 3.07 -8.48
CA ALA A 437 1.87 3.68 -7.76
C ALA A 437 2.27 4.02 -6.31
N ASN A 438 1.78 5.15 -5.79
CA ASN A 438 1.96 5.56 -4.39
C ASN A 438 0.71 5.29 -3.54
N HIS A 439 0.73 5.68 -2.26
CA HIS A 439 -0.45 5.61 -1.39
C HIS A 439 -1.54 6.57 -1.85
N GLY A 440 -1.15 7.84 -2.05
CA GLY A 440 -2.08 8.96 -2.13
C GLY A 440 -3.03 8.96 -3.33
N GLN A 441 -2.52 8.68 -4.53
CA GLN A 441 -3.22 9.05 -5.77
C GLN A 441 -4.47 8.22 -6.10
N PHE A 442 -4.75 7.15 -5.34
CA PHE A 442 -6.06 6.49 -5.39
C PHE A 442 -7.20 7.43 -4.96
N ASN A 443 -6.89 8.46 -4.18
CA ASN A 443 -7.78 9.54 -3.77
C ASN A 443 -7.35 10.86 -4.45
N SER A 444 -8.25 11.50 -5.20
CA SER A 444 -7.93 12.70 -5.99
C SER A 444 -7.63 13.97 -5.17
N THR A 445 -7.66 13.89 -3.84
CA THR A 445 -7.36 15.03 -2.95
C THR A 445 -6.02 14.89 -2.23
N TRP A 446 -5.44 13.68 -2.19
CA TRP A 446 -4.22 13.40 -1.42
C TRP A 446 -2.94 13.68 -2.23
N GLY A 447 -3.00 13.51 -3.55
CA GLY A 447 -1.91 13.79 -4.47
C GLY A 447 -0.73 12.82 -4.40
N ASN A 448 0.40 13.22 -4.97
CA ASN A 448 1.57 12.36 -5.19
C ASN A 448 2.54 12.26 -4.00
N SER A 449 2.19 12.80 -2.84
CA SER A 449 3.12 12.96 -1.72
C SER A 449 2.51 12.41 -0.45
N ASP A 450 2.86 11.17 -0.14
CA ASP A 450 2.30 10.43 1.02
C ASP A 450 2.69 11.06 2.36
N PHE A 451 3.79 11.82 2.42
CA PHE A 451 4.16 12.59 3.60
C PHE A 451 3.72 14.05 3.54
N GLY A 452 3.45 14.63 4.71
CA GLY A 452 3.29 16.06 4.89
C GLY A 452 4.61 16.83 4.81
N ALA A 453 4.55 18.14 4.55
CA ALA A 453 5.71 19.00 4.68
C ALA A 453 6.11 19.15 6.16
N PRO A 454 7.43 19.20 6.48
CA PRO A 454 8.56 19.26 5.56
C PRO A 454 9.10 17.89 5.10
N SER A 455 8.59 16.77 5.62
CA SER A 455 9.08 15.42 5.30
C SER A 455 8.95 15.06 3.82
N LYS A 456 7.92 15.57 3.15
CA LYS A 456 7.74 15.35 1.70
C LYS A 456 8.92 15.76 0.82
N TRP A 457 9.74 16.71 1.26
CA TRP A 457 10.91 17.16 0.47
C TRP A 457 12.02 16.12 0.41
N LEU A 458 11.96 15.08 1.25
CA LEU A 458 12.86 13.94 1.22
C LEU A 458 12.41 12.88 0.21
N LEU A 459 11.11 12.81 -0.12
CA LEU A 459 10.54 11.79 -0.98
C LEU A 459 11.03 11.92 -2.42
N ASN A 460 11.25 10.78 -3.06
CA ASN A 460 11.51 10.63 -4.48
C ASN A 460 10.19 10.46 -5.23
N LEU A 461 9.71 11.55 -5.81
CA LEU A 461 8.41 11.64 -6.46
C LEU A 461 8.47 11.45 -7.97
N ASN A 462 9.68 11.47 -8.54
CA ASN A 462 9.87 11.33 -9.99
C ASN A 462 9.46 9.95 -10.55
N PRO A 463 9.72 8.83 -9.88
CA PRO A 463 9.35 7.51 -10.40
C PRO A 463 7.84 7.28 -10.49
N LEU A 464 7.03 8.08 -9.80
CA LEU A 464 5.61 7.78 -9.61
C LEU A 464 4.83 7.82 -10.92
N LEU A 465 3.86 6.90 -11.06
CA LEU A 465 2.78 7.04 -12.02
C LEU A 465 2.08 8.39 -11.81
N LYS A 466 1.57 8.99 -12.88
CA LYS A 466 0.70 10.16 -12.74
C LYS A 466 -0.61 9.74 -12.07
N GLU A 467 -1.20 10.67 -11.34
CA GLU A 467 -2.48 10.47 -10.65
C GLU A 467 -3.56 9.86 -11.56
N GLU A 468 -3.76 10.43 -12.75
CA GLU A 468 -4.74 9.92 -13.73
C GLU A 468 -4.46 8.47 -14.14
N GLN A 469 -3.20 8.07 -14.27
CA GLN A 469 -2.81 6.71 -14.64
C GLN A 469 -3.09 5.72 -13.50
N GLN A 470 -2.76 6.11 -12.26
CA GLN A 470 -3.04 5.29 -11.09
C GLN A 470 -4.56 5.13 -10.85
N GLN A 471 -5.33 6.21 -11.05
CA GLN A 471 -6.79 6.16 -10.99
C GLN A 471 -7.40 5.34 -12.13
N GLU A 472 -6.81 5.37 -13.33
CA GLU A 472 -7.23 4.50 -14.44
C GLU A 472 -7.05 3.02 -14.07
N ALA A 473 -5.91 2.64 -13.51
CA ALA A 473 -5.69 1.28 -13.03
C ALA A 473 -6.72 0.89 -11.94
N ALA A 474 -6.98 1.79 -10.98
CA ALA A 474 -8.00 1.56 -9.95
C ALA A 474 -9.40 1.34 -10.55
N LYS A 475 -9.80 2.16 -11.55
CA LYS A 475 -11.06 1.98 -12.29
C LYS A 475 -11.14 0.62 -12.96
N VAL A 476 -10.08 0.18 -13.66
CA VAL A 476 -10.04 -1.10 -14.36
C VAL A 476 -10.29 -2.26 -13.39
N PHE A 477 -9.51 -2.35 -12.31
CA PHE A 477 -9.59 -3.48 -11.38
C PHE A 477 -10.86 -3.45 -10.53
N ILE A 478 -11.25 -2.29 -9.99
CA ILE A 478 -12.41 -2.20 -9.09
C ILE A 478 -13.71 -2.42 -9.86
N SER A 479 -13.86 -1.83 -11.05
CA SER A 479 -15.05 -2.00 -11.86
C SER A 479 -15.18 -3.44 -12.37
N ALA A 480 -14.07 -4.07 -12.81
CA ALA A 480 -14.07 -5.49 -13.18
C ALA A 480 -14.46 -6.41 -12.01
N PHE A 481 -13.97 -6.12 -10.81
CA PHE A 481 -14.37 -6.84 -9.61
C PHE A 481 -15.85 -6.65 -9.29
N ALA A 482 -16.39 -5.44 -9.42
CA ALA A 482 -17.80 -5.16 -9.22
C ALA A 482 -18.69 -5.89 -10.25
N GLU A 483 -18.28 -5.93 -11.52
CA GLU A 483 -18.97 -6.69 -12.58
C GLU A 483 -19.01 -8.20 -12.23
N ALA A 484 -17.86 -8.78 -11.83
CA ALA A 484 -17.77 -10.20 -11.49
C ALA A 484 -18.53 -10.60 -10.21
N THR A 485 -18.66 -9.69 -9.24
CA THR A 485 -19.18 -10.01 -7.89
C THR A 485 -20.61 -9.55 -7.65
N LEU A 486 -20.98 -8.36 -8.12
CA LEU A 486 -22.32 -7.78 -7.95
C LEU A 486 -23.25 -8.10 -9.12
N LYS A 487 -22.71 -8.17 -10.34
CA LYS A 487 -23.49 -8.39 -11.57
C LYS A 487 -23.34 -9.78 -12.16
N ASN A 488 -22.49 -10.62 -11.55
CA ASN A 488 -22.25 -12.01 -11.95
C ASN A 488 -21.66 -12.19 -13.37
N ASN A 489 -20.95 -11.17 -13.87
CA ASN A 489 -20.24 -11.18 -15.15
C ASN A 489 -18.86 -11.85 -14.97
N GLN A 490 -18.84 -13.18 -15.00
CA GLN A 490 -17.68 -14.01 -14.58
C GLN A 490 -16.46 -13.89 -15.49
N GLU A 491 -16.63 -13.48 -16.74
CA GLU A 491 -15.57 -13.25 -17.72
C GLU A 491 -14.54 -12.22 -17.24
N TYR A 492 -14.95 -11.24 -16.42
CA TYR A 492 -14.05 -10.26 -15.82
C TYR A 492 -13.04 -10.88 -14.84
N ARG A 493 -13.28 -12.11 -14.33
CA ARG A 493 -12.27 -12.82 -13.51
C ARG A 493 -10.98 -13.10 -14.29
N GLY A 494 -11.05 -13.17 -15.63
CA GLY A 494 -9.89 -13.35 -16.49
C GLY A 494 -8.82 -12.29 -16.29
N LEU A 495 -9.21 -11.05 -15.99
CA LEU A 495 -8.31 -9.93 -15.68
C LEU A 495 -7.34 -10.26 -14.53
N PHE A 496 -7.84 -10.87 -13.46
CA PHE A 496 -7.07 -11.14 -12.25
C PHE A 496 -6.18 -12.38 -12.41
N LYS A 497 -6.60 -13.33 -13.25
CA LYS A 497 -5.79 -14.50 -13.61
C LYS A 497 -4.61 -14.11 -14.52
N ASN A 498 -4.86 -13.24 -15.49
CA ASN A 498 -3.85 -12.75 -16.43
C ASN A 498 -4.10 -11.30 -16.83
N VAL A 499 -3.38 -10.38 -16.20
CA VAL A 499 -3.51 -8.92 -16.44
C VAL A 499 -3.25 -8.49 -17.88
N SER A 500 -2.52 -9.27 -18.67
CA SER A 500 -2.20 -8.93 -20.05
C SER A 500 -3.44 -8.83 -20.96
N VAL A 501 -4.57 -9.45 -20.58
CA VAL A 501 -5.85 -9.31 -21.31
C VAL A 501 -6.41 -7.88 -21.26
N ALA A 502 -5.99 -7.07 -20.29
CA ALA A 502 -6.40 -5.67 -20.15
C ALA A 502 -5.27 -4.67 -20.46
N LYS A 503 -4.17 -5.11 -21.09
CA LYS A 503 -3.03 -4.24 -21.44
C LYS A 503 -3.42 -2.98 -22.21
N GLN A 504 -4.52 -3.03 -22.96
CA GLN A 504 -5.04 -1.92 -23.76
C GLN A 504 -5.75 -0.83 -22.95
N TRP A 505 -6.14 -1.12 -21.71
CA TRP A 505 -6.83 -0.17 -20.82
C TRP A 505 -5.97 0.26 -19.62
N LEU A 506 -4.91 -0.48 -19.33
CA LEU A 506 -3.99 -0.18 -18.26
C LEU A 506 -2.85 0.74 -18.75
N PRO A 507 -2.34 1.62 -17.87
CA PRO A 507 -1.04 2.25 -18.08
C PRO A 507 0.05 1.23 -18.39
N VAL A 508 1.07 1.66 -19.15
CA VAL A 508 2.25 0.84 -19.45
C VAL A 508 3.10 0.73 -18.18
N GLU A 509 2.87 -0.34 -17.41
CA GLU A 509 3.51 -0.58 -16.12
C GLU A 509 3.45 -2.07 -15.73
N HIS A 510 4.25 -2.49 -14.75
CA HIS A 510 4.17 -3.81 -14.12
C HIS A 510 2.97 -3.92 -13.18
N TYR A 511 2.21 -5.00 -13.35
CA TYR A 511 1.10 -5.39 -12.49
C TYR A 511 1.29 -6.85 -12.07
N LEU A 512 1.56 -7.09 -10.79
CA LEU A 512 1.63 -8.44 -10.26
C LEU A 512 0.25 -8.81 -9.71
N THR A 513 -0.36 -9.85 -10.28
CA THR A 513 -1.68 -10.33 -9.87
C THR A 513 -1.60 -11.66 -9.14
N SER A 514 -2.13 -11.67 -7.92
CA SER A 514 -2.46 -12.88 -7.16
C SER A 514 -3.94 -13.19 -7.31
N TYR A 515 -4.30 -14.45 -7.44
CA TYR A 515 -5.68 -14.91 -7.61
C TYR A 515 -5.86 -16.30 -7.03
N GLU A 516 -7.00 -16.51 -6.38
CA GLU A 516 -7.45 -17.83 -5.92
C GLU A 516 -8.99 -17.89 -5.94
N SER A 517 -9.53 -18.95 -6.55
CA SER A 517 -10.97 -19.25 -6.55
C SER A 517 -11.37 -20.13 -5.36
N SER A 518 -12.64 -20.08 -4.96
CA SER A 518 -13.18 -20.90 -3.86
C SER A 518 -13.15 -22.41 -4.10
N ASN A 519 -12.93 -22.84 -5.35
CA ASN A 519 -12.74 -24.24 -5.71
C ASN A 519 -11.26 -24.65 -5.83
N HIS A 520 -10.31 -23.79 -5.46
CA HIS A 520 -8.89 -24.14 -5.43
C HIS A 520 -8.64 -25.27 -4.42
N LYS A 521 -7.86 -26.26 -4.85
CA LYS A 521 -7.39 -27.38 -4.03
C LYS A 521 -5.88 -27.29 -3.90
N THR A 522 -5.43 -26.94 -2.72
CA THR A 522 -4.01 -26.82 -2.39
C THR A 522 -3.36 -28.19 -2.29
N ILE A 523 -2.23 -28.37 -2.98
CA ILE A 523 -1.32 -29.53 -2.87
C ILE A 523 -0.19 -29.21 -1.88
N ALA A 524 0.40 -28.01 -1.99
CA ALA A 524 1.46 -27.56 -1.09
C ALA A 524 1.40 -26.04 -0.91
N ASN A 525 1.27 -25.58 0.33
CA ASN A 525 1.38 -24.17 0.69
C ASN A 525 2.38 -23.91 1.83
N PHE A 526 3.10 -24.94 2.29
CA PHE A 526 4.23 -24.81 3.22
C PHE A 526 3.83 -24.23 4.60
N GLU A 527 2.55 -24.32 4.96
CA GLU A 527 2.01 -23.87 6.25
C GLU A 527 1.67 -25.03 7.19
N GLU A 528 1.65 -26.25 6.66
CA GLU A 528 1.14 -27.46 7.32
C GLU A 528 2.10 -28.02 8.38
N ASP A 529 3.42 -27.94 8.14
CA ASP A 529 4.45 -28.49 9.01
C ASP A 529 5.81 -27.77 8.81
N ILE A 530 6.88 -28.36 9.38
CA ILE A 530 8.26 -27.87 9.27
C ILE A 530 9.18 -28.82 8.50
N ASP A 531 8.65 -29.96 8.04
CA ASP A 531 9.40 -30.96 7.29
C ASP A 531 9.34 -30.60 5.81
N ILE A 532 10.41 -29.97 5.34
CA ILE A 532 10.60 -29.52 3.96
C ILE A 532 10.43 -30.62 2.90
N THR A 533 10.39 -31.90 3.30
CA THR A 533 10.20 -33.05 2.41
C THR A 533 8.75 -33.54 2.33
N THR A 534 7.82 -32.90 3.04
CA THR A 534 6.40 -33.24 3.03
C THR A 534 5.53 -32.04 2.70
N ALA A 535 4.33 -32.33 2.21
CA ALA A 535 3.26 -31.36 2.10
C ALA A 535 1.92 -32.01 2.48
N LYS A 536 0.83 -31.24 2.35
CA LYS A 536 -0.55 -31.70 2.58
C LYS A 536 -0.84 -33.06 1.93
N ASP A 537 -1.74 -33.80 2.57
CA ASP A 537 -2.26 -35.09 2.12
C ASP A 537 -1.17 -36.15 1.85
N SER A 538 -0.08 -36.09 2.62
CA SER A 538 1.09 -36.99 2.52
C SER A 538 1.85 -36.88 1.19
N THR A 539 1.72 -35.74 0.49
CA THR A 539 2.55 -35.41 -0.67
C THR A 539 4.02 -35.39 -0.26
N ILE A 540 4.87 -36.06 -1.04
CA ILE A 540 6.32 -36.12 -0.77
C ILE A 540 7.05 -35.16 -1.71
N ILE A 541 7.91 -34.34 -1.14
CA ILE A 541 8.70 -33.33 -1.85
C ILE A 541 10.16 -33.77 -1.93
N LYS A 542 10.77 -33.58 -3.11
CA LYS A 542 12.17 -33.89 -3.34
C LYS A 542 12.86 -32.82 -4.20
N GLY A 543 13.93 -32.24 -3.66
CA GLY A 543 14.90 -31.44 -4.40
C GLY A 543 16.05 -32.29 -4.96
N VAL A 544 16.43 -32.04 -6.21
CA VAL A 544 17.55 -32.70 -6.90
C VAL A 544 18.46 -31.63 -7.50
N ASN A 545 19.77 -31.72 -7.26
CA ASN A 545 20.80 -30.80 -7.80
C ASN A 545 20.53 -29.30 -7.56
N LEU A 546 19.82 -28.94 -6.49
CA LEU A 546 19.57 -27.55 -6.11
C LEU A 546 20.79 -26.98 -5.39
N ALA A 547 21.17 -25.75 -5.77
CA ALA A 547 22.18 -24.97 -5.05
C ALA A 547 21.62 -24.35 -3.76
N LEU A 548 20.30 -24.10 -3.73
CA LEU A 548 19.58 -23.59 -2.56
C LEU A 548 18.20 -24.25 -2.48
N TRP A 549 17.87 -24.77 -1.30
CA TRP A 549 16.52 -25.24 -0.97
C TRP A 549 16.25 -24.93 0.50
N LYS A 550 15.32 -24.01 0.76
CA LYS A 550 14.86 -23.69 2.11
C LYS A 550 13.39 -23.27 2.11
N GLU A 551 12.72 -23.45 3.23
CA GLU A 551 11.43 -22.84 3.50
C GLU A 551 11.61 -21.70 4.51
N GLN A 552 10.88 -20.61 4.33
CA GLN A 552 10.89 -19.50 5.28
C GLN A 552 9.57 -18.75 5.27
N ASN A 553 9.23 -18.17 6.43
CA ASN A 553 8.23 -17.11 6.49
C ASN A 553 8.73 -15.90 5.69
N LEU A 554 7.94 -15.44 4.72
CA LEU A 554 8.36 -14.34 3.87
C LEU A 554 8.35 -13.03 4.66
N PRO A 555 9.49 -12.32 4.72
CA PRO A 555 9.52 -11.01 5.34
C PRO A 555 8.88 -9.96 4.44
N THR A 556 8.33 -8.93 5.05
CA THR A 556 8.08 -7.65 4.40
C THR A 556 9.37 -6.84 4.33
N ARG A 557 9.38 -5.81 3.50
CA ARG A 557 10.53 -4.91 3.29
C ARG A 557 11.09 -4.30 4.58
N ASP A 558 10.22 -4.08 5.56
CA ASP A 558 10.50 -3.52 6.88
C ASP A 558 10.76 -4.61 7.95
N GLU A 559 11.10 -5.83 7.54
CA GLU A 559 11.36 -7.00 8.40
C GLU A 559 10.14 -7.53 9.17
N GLY A 560 8.93 -7.05 8.86
CA GLY A 560 7.68 -7.66 9.29
C GLY A 560 7.42 -9.00 8.60
N SER A 561 6.23 -9.57 8.82
CA SER A 561 5.81 -10.85 8.22
C SER A 561 4.75 -10.65 7.15
N GLN A 562 4.85 -11.36 6.03
CA GLN A 562 3.79 -11.45 5.04
C GLN A 562 2.64 -12.39 5.46
N GLU A 563 2.78 -13.12 6.57
CA GLU A 563 1.85 -14.18 7.01
C GLU A 563 1.70 -15.32 6.00
N ASN A 564 2.80 -15.67 5.33
CA ASN A 564 2.96 -16.94 4.63
C ASN A 564 4.41 -17.42 4.70
N ASN A 565 4.58 -18.73 4.62
CA ASN A 565 5.79 -19.44 4.30
C ASN A 565 5.85 -19.67 2.78
N ALA A 566 7.06 -19.82 2.26
CA ALA A 566 7.27 -20.19 0.88
C ALA A 566 8.57 -20.98 0.74
N VAL A 567 8.64 -21.83 -0.28
CA VAL A 567 9.88 -22.51 -0.62
C VAL A 567 10.75 -21.61 -1.52
N ILE A 568 12.04 -21.56 -1.20
CA ILE A 568 13.05 -20.83 -1.94
C ILE A 568 13.99 -21.84 -2.57
N LEU A 569 14.03 -21.80 -3.90
CA LEU A 569 14.75 -22.75 -4.75
C LEU A 569 15.80 -21.98 -5.55
N GLY A 570 17.02 -22.48 -5.61
CA GLY A 570 18.09 -21.86 -6.39
C GLY A 570 18.97 -22.86 -7.10
N TRP A 571 19.50 -22.45 -8.25
CA TRP A 571 20.41 -23.21 -9.09
C TRP A 571 21.55 -22.32 -9.59
N ASP A 572 22.73 -22.88 -9.79
CA ASP A 572 23.90 -22.16 -10.33
C ASP A 572 24.83 -23.11 -11.11
N TYR A 573 24.60 -23.21 -12.43
CA TYR A 573 25.41 -24.03 -13.33
C TYR A 573 26.70 -23.34 -13.78
N LYS A 574 26.93 -22.06 -13.42
CA LYS A 574 28.19 -21.37 -13.75
C LYS A 574 29.29 -21.71 -12.75
N ASN A 575 28.91 -21.88 -11.48
CA ASN A 575 29.85 -22.25 -10.42
C ASN A 575 29.96 -23.76 -10.22
N ASP A 576 28.97 -24.54 -10.65
CA ASP A 576 28.99 -26.00 -10.53
C ASP A 576 29.60 -26.64 -11.79
N THR A 577 30.82 -27.14 -11.67
CA THR A 577 31.54 -27.84 -12.75
C THR A 577 31.29 -29.34 -12.78
N SER A 578 30.41 -29.86 -11.91
CA SER A 578 30.37 -31.30 -11.58
C SER A 578 29.12 -32.08 -12.03
N SER A 579 28.10 -31.44 -12.62
CA SER A 579 26.87 -32.13 -13.05
C SER A 579 26.36 -31.63 -14.40
N SER A 580 26.11 -32.55 -15.34
CA SER A 580 25.30 -32.28 -16.55
C SER A 580 23.80 -32.17 -16.25
N ASP A 581 23.39 -32.64 -15.08
CA ASP A 581 22.00 -32.86 -14.73
C ASP A 581 21.40 -31.59 -14.15
N LYS A 582 20.22 -31.22 -14.66
CA LYS A 582 19.51 -30.00 -14.24
C LYS A 582 18.92 -30.16 -12.84
N ALA A 583 18.85 -29.03 -12.13
CA ALA A 583 18.17 -28.91 -10.86
C ALA A 583 16.66 -29.12 -11.04
N MET A 584 16.05 -29.86 -10.13
CA MET A 584 14.63 -30.18 -10.14
C MET A 584 14.03 -30.08 -8.74
N TYR A 585 12.76 -29.70 -8.69
CA TYR A 585 11.92 -29.76 -7.49
C TYR A 585 10.66 -30.57 -7.82
N GLU A 586 10.50 -31.71 -7.17
CA GLU A 586 9.52 -32.74 -7.50
C GLU A 586 8.52 -32.91 -6.36
N LEU A 587 7.23 -32.82 -6.68
CA LEU A 587 6.12 -33.18 -5.78
C LEU A 587 5.54 -34.51 -6.25
N ARG A 588 5.53 -35.50 -5.36
CA ARG A 588 4.92 -36.81 -5.58
C ARG A 588 3.59 -36.85 -4.85
N LEU A 589 2.52 -36.85 -5.63
CA LEU A 589 1.16 -36.84 -5.12
C LEU A 589 0.85 -38.20 -4.49
N SER A 590 0.14 -38.19 -3.38
CA SER A 590 -0.34 -39.43 -2.75
C SER A 590 -1.51 -40.01 -3.54
N THR A 591 -1.63 -41.34 -3.59
CA THR A 591 -2.83 -42.00 -4.14
C THR A 591 -4.08 -41.77 -3.29
N ASP A 592 -3.91 -41.34 -2.04
CA ASP A 592 -5.01 -40.97 -1.14
C ASP A 592 -5.48 -39.53 -1.36
N ASP A 593 -4.80 -38.78 -2.24
CA ASP A 593 -5.11 -37.39 -2.52
C ASP A 593 -6.43 -37.28 -3.28
N SER A 594 -7.39 -36.56 -2.70
CA SER A 594 -8.77 -36.49 -3.20
C SER A 594 -8.98 -35.48 -4.34
N ILE A 595 -7.89 -34.94 -4.87
CA ILE A 595 -7.92 -33.87 -5.87
C ILE A 595 -8.25 -34.46 -7.25
N ALA A 596 -9.47 -34.19 -7.73
CA ALA A 596 -9.87 -34.55 -9.08
C ALA A 596 -9.18 -33.64 -10.12
N ILE A 597 -8.16 -34.17 -10.78
CA ILE A 597 -7.43 -33.49 -11.85
C ILE A 597 -8.06 -33.90 -13.19
N THR A 598 -8.62 -32.93 -13.91
CA THR A 598 -9.33 -33.15 -15.17
C THR A 598 -8.79 -32.24 -16.27
N THR A 599 -9.19 -32.46 -17.52
CA THR A 599 -8.81 -31.61 -18.66
C THR A 599 -9.24 -30.15 -18.51
N ASN A 600 -10.35 -29.90 -17.81
CA ASN A 600 -10.85 -28.54 -17.54
C ASN A 600 -10.18 -27.88 -16.34
N SER A 601 -9.37 -28.63 -15.59
CA SER A 601 -8.64 -28.10 -14.43
C SER A 601 -7.44 -27.26 -14.88
N THR A 602 -6.97 -26.41 -13.98
CA THR A 602 -5.79 -25.56 -14.17
C THR A 602 -4.82 -25.80 -13.02
N LEU A 603 -3.57 -26.15 -13.35
CA LEU A 603 -2.49 -26.14 -12.37
C LEU A 603 -2.20 -24.69 -11.98
N GLN A 604 -2.25 -24.41 -10.68
CA GLN A 604 -2.05 -23.09 -10.11
C GLN A 604 -0.86 -23.12 -9.14
N PHE A 605 -0.02 -22.09 -9.20
CA PHE A 605 0.99 -21.82 -8.19
C PHE A 605 1.29 -20.33 -8.17
N THR A 606 1.80 -19.83 -7.04
CA THR A 606 2.30 -18.46 -6.92
C THR A 606 3.82 -18.43 -6.93
N LEU A 607 4.38 -17.45 -7.62
CA LEU A 607 5.79 -17.44 -7.98
C LEU A 607 6.33 -16.01 -7.99
N GLY A 608 7.54 -15.84 -7.47
CA GLY A 608 8.31 -14.59 -7.55
C GLY A 608 9.80 -14.86 -7.77
N ALA A 609 10.49 -13.92 -8.41
CA ALA A 609 11.94 -13.95 -8.51
C ALA A 609 12.56 -13.56 -7.15
N GLY A 610 13.52 -14.36 -6.68
CA GLY A 610 14.30 -14.07 -5.47
C GLY A 610 15.58 -13.28 -5.77
N ASN A 611 16.32 -12.92 -4.72
CA ASN A 611 17.63 -12.30 -4.87
C ASN A 611 18.68 -13.38 -5.19
N HIS A 612 19.39 -13.22 -6.32
CA HIS A 612 20.44 -14.14 -6.74
C HIS A 612 21.63 -14.18 -5.75
N GLU A 613 21.83 -13.15 -4.94
CA GLU A 613 22.82 -13.13 -3.85
C GLU A 613 22.52 -14.19 -2.77
N TRP A 614 21.30 -14.73 -2.71
CA TRP A 614 20.98 -15.86 -1.83
C TRP A 614 21.69 -17.16 -2.23
N LEU A 615 22.28 -17.24 -3.43
CA LEU A 615 23.14 -18.35 -3.85
C LEU A 615 24.53 -18.31 -3.19
N ASP A 616 24.94 -17.17 -2.62
CA ASP A 616 26.23 -17.01 -1.93
C ASP A 616 26.21 -17.60 -0.49
N ILE A 617 25.60 -18.79 -0.32
CA ILE A 617 25.40 -19.45 0.98
C ILE A 617 26.69 -19.75 1.76
N ASN A 618 27.81 -19.92 1.04
CA ASN A 618 29.10 -20.27 1.62
C ASN A 618 30.01 -19.04 1.86
N LEU A 619 29.54 -17.83 1.55
CA LEU A 619 30.31 -16.61 1.74
C LEU A 619 29.91 -15.91 3.05
N THR A 620 30.90 -15.47 3.81
CA THR A 620 30.68 -14.56 4.95
C THR A 620 30.31 -13.17 4.45
N GLU A 621 29.64 -12.36 5.28
CA GLU A 621 29.28 -10.97 4.92
C GLU A 621 30.49 -10.14 4.48
N LYS A 622 31.65 -10.29 5.15
CA LYS A 622 32.90 -9.62 4.74
C LYS A 622 33.38 -10.05 3.36
N GLN A 623 33.12 -11.29 2.94
CA GLN A 623 33.49 -11.78 1.61
C GLN A 623 32.50 -11.30 0.54
N LYS A 624 31.22 -11.16 0.88
CA LYS A 624 30.21 -10.57 0.00
C LYS A 624 30.47 -9.08 -0.23
N GLU A 625 30.75 -8.33 0.84
CA GLU A 625 31.09 -6.90 0.79
C GLU A 625 32.40 -6.62 0.03
N ALA A 626 33.31 -7.59 -0.04
CA ALA A 626 34.58 -7.49 -0.75
C ALA A 626 34.51 -7.84 -2.24
N LYS A 627 33.36 -8.30 -2.77
CA LYS A 627 33.17 -8.51 -4.21
C LYS A 627 33.22 -7.15 -4.93
N ASN A 628 34.00 -7.05 -6.01
CA ASN A 628 34.03 -5.82 -6.81
C ASN A 628 32.70 -5.64 -7.57
N GLU A 629 32.39 -4.42 -8.00
CA GLU A 629 31.20 -4.17 -8.83
C GLU A 629 31.22 -4.97 -10.14
N ASP A 630 32.40 -5.19 -10.72
CA ASP A 630 32.59 -6.02 -11.92
C ASP A 630 32.30 -7.52 -11.69
N ASP A 631 32.29 -7.98 -10.43
CA ASP A 631 31.99 -9.37 -10.06
C ASP A 631 30.51 -9.60 -9.76
N LYS A 632 29.69 -8.53 -9.74
CA LYS A 632 28.24 -8.64 -9.49
C LYS A 632 27.54 -9.18 -10.73
N ARG A 633 26.74 -10.22 -10.53
CA ARG A 633 25.95 -10.83 -11.60
C ARG A 633 24.71 -9.99 -11.89
N GLU A 634 24.35 -9.84 -13.16
CA GLU A 634 23.07 -9.23 -13.52
C GLU A 634 21.90 -10.10 -13.05
N VAL A 635 20.77 -9.49 -12.68
CA VAL A 635 19.56 -10.26 -12.33
C VAL A 635 19.01 -10.94 -13.60
N PRO A 636 19.00 -12.28 -13.69
CA PRO A 636 18.54 -12.97 -14.88
C PRO A 636 17.02 -12.85 -15.04
N GLN A 637 16.57 -12.82 -16.29
CA GLN A 637 15.16 -13.04 -16.61
C GLN A 637 14.87 -14.53 -16.44
N LEU A 638 14.17 -14.90 -15.35
CA LEU A 638 13.92 -16.29 -15.03
C LEU A 638 12.94 -16.94 -16.02
N ASP A 639 13.19 -18.22 -16.29
CA ASP A 639 12.29 -19.14 -16.96
C ASP A 639 12.70 -20.57 -16.61
N PHE A 640 11.77 -21.52 -16.73
CA PHE A 640 11.96 -22.93 -16.41
C PHE A 640 10.79 -23.76 -16.96
N THR A 641 10.93 -25.09 -16.90
CA THR A 641 9.94 -26.03 -17.42
C THR A 641 9.13 -26.66 -16.29
N ILE A 642 7.81 -26.75 -16.44
CA ILE A 642 6.92 -27.56 -15.60
C ILE A 642 6.60 -28.85 -16.35
N GLN A 643 6.77 -29.99 -15.69
CA GLN A 643 6.44 -31.30 -16.23
C GLN A 643 5.41 -32.01 -15.33
N LEU A 644 4.39 -32.59 -15.96
CA LEU A 644 3.47 -33.55 -15.33
C LEU A 644 3.86 -34.97 -15.73
N THR A 645 3.72 -35.90 -14.80
CA THR A 645 3.91 -37.34 -15.04
C THR A 645 2.74 -38.10 -14.44
N ASP A 646 2.15 -39.03 -15.21
CA ASP A 646 1.12 -39.93 -14.71
C ASP A 646 1.69 -41.24 -14.16
N ALA A 647 0.84 -42.02 -13.49
CA ALA A 647 1.22 -43.30 -12.89
C ALA A 647 1.70 -44.36 -13.90
N SER A 648 1.38 -44.20 -15.18
CA SER A 648 1.86 -45.06 -16.27
C SER A 648 3.24 -44.64 -16.81
N GLY A 649 3.73 -43.47 -16.38
CA GLY A 649 5.01 -42.90 -16.76
C GLY A 649 4.95 -41.99 -17.99
N GLN A 650 3.75 -41.63 -18.48
CA GLN A 650 3.60 -40.66 -19.55
C GLN A 650 3.87 -39.26 -19.02
N THR A 651 4.53 -38.44 -19.83
CA THR A 651 4.96 -37.11 -19.42
C THR A 651 4.52 -36.05 -20.42
N SER A 652 4.30 -34.84 -19.92
CA SER A 652 4.09 -33.65 -20.76
C SER A 652 4.65 -32.43 -20.04
N ALA A 653 5.18 -31.48 -20.80
CA ALA A 653 5.93 -30.36 -20.24
C ALA A 653 5.66 -29.04 -20.96
N LEU A 654 5.71 -27.93 -20.23
CA LEU A 654 5.50 -26.57 -20.70
C LEU A 654 6.52 -25.62 -20.09
N LYS A 655 6.99 -24.62 -20.85
CA LYS A 655 7.77 -23.53 -20.25
C LYS A 655 6.81 -22.57 -19.55
N VAL A 656 7.26 -21.99 -18.44
CA VAL A 656 6.45 -20.99 -17.73
C VAL A 656 6.24 -19.76 -18.61
N SER A 657 7.26 -19.35 -19.37
CA SER A 657 7.18 -18.25 -20.34
C SER A 657 6.17 -18.46 -21.48
N ASP A 658 5.76 -19.70 -21.79
CA ASP A 658 4.71 -19.98 -22.79
C ASP A 658 3.31 -19.53 -22.30
N ILE A 659 3.18 -19.28 -20.99
CA ILE A 659 1.96 -18.80 -20.35
C ILE A 659 2.10 -17.35 -19.90
N LYS A 660 3.11 -17.06 -19.10
CA LYS A 660 3.32 -15.74 -18.47
C LYS A 660 4.80 -15.59 -18.10
N GLY A 661 5.40 -14.45 -18.45
CA GLY A 661 6.79 -14.16 -18.05
C GLY A 661 6.93 -13.91 -16.56
N ILE A 662 8.10 -14.23 -16.00
CA ILE A 662 8.44 -14.04 -14.58
C ILE A 662 9.05 -12.66 -14.37
N PRO A 663 8.37 -11.72 -13.71
CA PRO A 663 8.92 -10.38 -13.52
C PRO A 663 10.20 -10.42 -12.67
N LYS A 664 11.15 -9.54 -12.98
CA LYS A 664 12.28 -9.29 -12.10
C LYS A 664 11.77 -8.71 -10.76
N PRO A 665 12.55 -8.82 -9.67
CA PRO A 665 12.22 -8.17 -8.40
C PRO A 665 11.95 -6.67 -8.61
N LEU A 666 10.80 -6.21 -8.16
CA LEU A 666 10.38 -4.81 -8.31
C LEU A 666 11.02 -3.95 -7.21
N LYS A 667 12.17 -3.37 -7.52
CA LYS A 667 12.92 -2.46 -6.65
C LYS A 667 12.36 -1.04 -6.65
N THR A 668 12.56 -0.33 -5.55
CA THR A 668 11.93 0.96 -5.24
C THR A 668 12.89 1.86 -4.46
N ARG A 669 12.84 3.17 -4.74
CA ARG A 669 13.64 4.20 -4.05
C ARG A 669 12.73 5.30 -3.53
N PHE A 670 12.40 5.27 -2.24
CA PHE A 670 11.38 6.13 -1.64
C PHE A 670 11.86 7.55 -1.37
N THR A 671 13.13 7.71 -1.02
CA THR A 671 13.71 9.02 -0.76
C THR A 671 14.75 9.35 -1.82
N LYS A 672 15.03 10.65 -1.98
CA LYS A 672 16.09 11.15 -2.89
C LYS A 672 17.49 10.72 -2.46
N PHE A 673 17.62 10.13 -1.26
CA PHE A 673 18.89 9.84 -0.62
C PHE A 673 18.93 8.37 -0.21
N ALA A 674 19.70 7.54 -0.92
CA ALA A 674 19.71 6.10 -0.69
C ALA A 674 19.99 5.68 0.77
N PHE A 675 20.78 6.46 1.51
CA PHE A 675 21.08 6.19 2.92
C PHE A 675 19.90 6.45 3.87
N LEU A 676 18.89 7.22 3.45
CA LEU A 676 17.69 7.48 4.26
C LEU A 676 16.65 6.37 4.11
N ASP A 677 16.56 5.72 2.96
CA ASP A 677 15.59 4.64 2.74
C ASP A 677 15.75 3.52 3.77
N LYS A 678 16.98 3.08 4.04
CA LYS A 678 17.23 2.02 5.03
C LYS A 678 16.78 2.40 6.44
N GLU A 679 16.90 3.68 6.82
CA GLU A 679 16.48 4.16 8.15
C GLU A 679 14.97 4.43 8.21
N MET A 680 14.37 4.90 7.11
CA MET A 680 13.00 5.37 7.08
C MET A 680 11.98 4.34 6.60
N ILE A 681 12.39 3.38 5.79
CA ILE A 681 11.51 2.49 5.03
C ILE A 681 11.92 1.02 5.18
N GLY A 682 13.15 0.66 4.82
CA GLY A 682 13.62 -0.72 4.80
C GLY A 682 14.47 -1.05 3.57
N GLU A 683 14.42 -2.31 3.14
CA GLU A 683 15.08 -2.79 1.92
C GLU A 683 14.51 -2.12 0.65
N ASP A 684 15.21 -2.18 -0.49
CA ASP A 684 14.70 -1.55 -1.73
C ASP A 684 13.65 -2.41 -2.46
N TRP A 685 13.37 -3.61 -1.98
CA TRP A 685 12.38 -4.53 -2.52
C TRP A 685 11.84 -5.47 -1.44
N GLU A 686 10.78 -6.18 -1.75
CA GLU A 686 10.32 -7.35 -1.00
C GLU A 686 9.84 -8.42 -1.99
N VAL A 687 9.81 -9.68 -1.55
CA VAL A 687 9.29 -10.75 -2.39
C VAL A 687 7.80 -10.51 -2.63
N GLN A 688 7.44 -10.30 -3.89
CA GLN A 688 6.06 -10.19 -4.35
C GLN A 688 5.78 -11.36 -5.28
N LEU A 689 4.82 -12.19 -4.88
CA LEU A 689 4.42 -13.37 -5.62
C LEU A 689 3.29 -13.02 -6.59
N GLN A 690 3.21 -13.77 -7.67
CA GLN A 690 2.15 -13.66 -8.67
C GLN A 690 1.61 -15.05 -8.99
N THR A 691 0.29 -15.18 -9.19
CA THR A 691 -0.32 -16.45 -9.57
C THR A 691 -0.09 -16.76 -11.05
N TYR A 692 0.24 -18.02 -11.32
CA TYR A 692 0.35 -18.64 -12.64
C TYR A 692 -0.75 -19.69 -12.78
N HIS A 693 -1.37 -19.70 -13.95
CA HIS A 693 -2.47 -20.59 -14.29
C HIS A 693 -2.08 -21.36 -15.55
N LEU A 694 -1.78 -22.65 -15.40
CA LEU A 694 -1.41 -23.55 -16.50
C LEU A 694 -2.61 -24.45 -16.82
N PRO A 695 -3.36 -24.19 -17.92
CA PRO A 695 -4.50 -25.03 -18.30
C PRO A 695 -4.02 -26.45 -18.61
N LEU A 696 -4.63 -27.45 -17.98
CA LEU A 696 -4.19 -28.84 -18.13
C LEU A 696 -4.44 -29.40 -19.54
N GLU A 697 -5.43 -28.86 -20.26
CA GLU A 697 -5.68 -29.15 -21.67
C GLU A 697 -4.43 -28.95 -22.56
N LYS A 698 -3.55 -27.98 -22.23
CA LYS A 698 -2.31 -27.76 -22.98
C LYS A 698 -1.34 -28.94 -22.84
N PHE A 699 -1.28 -29.58 -21.68
CA PHE A 699 -0.42 -30.74 -21.47
C PHE A 699 -0.92 -31.95 -22.26
N THR A 700 -2.23 -32.21 -22.28
CA THR A 700 -2.83 -33.30 -23.08
C THR A 700 -2.80 -33.02 -24.57
N SER A 701 -2.77 -31.75 -24.98
CA SER A 701 -2.58 -31.38 -26.40
C SER A 701 -1.17 -31.71 -26.90
N ILE A 702 -0.16 -31.63 -26.03
CA ILE A 702 1.23 -31.98 -26.33
C ILE A 702 1.43 -33.50 -26.28
N ASN A 703 0.90 -34.16 -25.26
CA ASN A 703 0.91 -35.61 -25.15
C ASN A 703 -0.50 -36.14 -24.84
N PRO A 704 -1.25 -36.62 -25.87
CA PRO A 704 -2.58 -37.19 -25.69
C PRO A 704 -2.60 -38.51 -24.90
N GLU A 705 -1.45 -39.16 -24.68
CA GLU A 705 -1.35 -40.38 -23.86
C GLU A 705 -1.30 -40.08 -22.36
N LEU A 706 -1.07 -38.82 -21.96
CA LEU A 706 -1.05 -38.42 -20.56
C LEU A 706 -2.44 -38.54 -19.93
N ASN A 707 -2.57 -39.37 -18.91
CA ASN A 707 -3.79 -39.49 -18.12
C ASN A 707 -3.82 -38.49 -16.97
N LEU A 708 -4.62 -37.43 -17.11
CA LEU A 708 -4.74 -36.38 -16.08
C LEU A 708 -5.36 -36.88 -14.76
N GLU A 709 -6.20 -37.91 -14.80
CA GLU A 709 -6.83 -38.46 -13.59
C GLU A 709 -5.84 -39.28 -12.75
N GLU A 710 -4.69 -39.65 -13.31
CA GLU A 710 -3.66 -40.47 -12.68
C GLU A 710 -2.32 -39.73 -12.58
N VAL A 711 -2.32 -38.39 -12.56
CA VAL A 711 -1.11 -37.60 -12.34
C VAL A 711 -0.50 -37.97 -10.99
N SER A 712 0.74 -38.45 -11.02
CA SER A 712 1.47 -38.87 -9.82
C SER A 712 2.56 -37.88 -9.45
N ASN A 713 3.09 -37.10 -10.40
CA ASN A 713 4.19 -36.17 -10.14
C ASN A 713 4.01 -34.83 -10.84
N ILE A 714 4.37 -33.76 -10.13
CA ILE A 714 4.56 -32.40 -10.65
C ILE A 714 6.03 -32.03 -10.45
N THR A 715 6.74 -31.72 -11.53
CA THR A 715 8.17 -31.44 -11.49
C THR A 715 8.49 -30.07 -12.07
N PHE A 716 9.18 -29.25 -11.28
CA PHE A 716 9.75 -27.97 -11.67
C PHE A 716 11.20 -28.21 -12.09
N ILE A 717 11.53 -27.97 -13.36
CA ILE A 717 12.84 -28.29 -13.96
C ILE A 717 13.53 -26.98 -14.35
N PHE A 718 14.62 -26.65 -13.68
CA PHE A 718 15.35 -25.39 -13.86
C PHE A 718 16.34 -25.48 -15.02
N ASP A 719 15.84 -25.51 -16.25
CA ASP A 719 16.62 -25.81 -17.46
C ASP A 719 16.77 -24.65 -18.45
N GLN A 720 16.02 -23.55 -18.29
CA GLN A 720 16.02 -22.43 -19.24
C GLN A 720 17.01 -21.30 -18.88
N THR A 721 17.61 -21.31 -17.69
CA THR A 721 18.57 -20.29 -17.25
C THR A 721 19.77 -20.90 -16.55
N ASP A 722 20.92 -20.24 -16.66
CA ASP A 722 22.19 -20.72 -16.08
C ASP A 722 22.20 -20.71 -14.55
N TYR A 723 21.54 -19.73 -13.95
CA TYR A 723 21.43 -19.57 -12.50
C TYR A 723 20.20 -18.74 -12.19
N GLY A 724 19.69 -18.89 -10.98
CA GLY A 724 18.52 -18.15 -10.54
C GLY A 724 18.10 -18.53 -9.13
N VAL A 725 17.25 -17.68 -8.55
CA VAL A 725 16.58 -17.93 -7.28
C VAL A 725 15.12 -17.64 -7.46
N MET A 726 14.29 -18.56 -7.01
CA MET A 726 12.86 -18.56 -7.16
C MET A 726 12.21 -18.72 -5.79
N VAL A 727 11.09 -18.02 -5.59
CA VAL A 727 10.21 -18.21 -4.44
C VAL A 727 8.88 -18.76 -4.97
N LEU A 728 8.44 -19.90 -4.42
CA LEU A 728 7.28 -20.66 -4.86
C LEU A 728 6.36 -20.93 -3.66
N ASP A 729 5.05 -20.78 -3.88
CA ASP A 729 4.02 -20.94 -2.85
C ASP A 729 2.66 -21.31 -3.49
N GLU A 730 1.70 -21.77 -2.70
CA GLU A 730 0.30 -22.08 -3.09
C GLU A 730 0.16 -22.95 -4.35
N ILE A 731 0.89 -24.06 -4.39
CA ILE A 731 0.80 -25.06 -5.46
C ILE A 731 -0.52 -25.83 -5.28
N GLY A 732 -1.31 -25.93 -6.33
CA GLY A 732 -2.58 -26.65 -6.29
C GLY A 732 -3.29 -26.69 -7.63
N VAL A 733 -4.53 -27.15 -7.62
CA VAL A 733 -5.36 -27.28 -8.83
C VAL A 733 -6.66 -26.52 -8.61
N SER A 734 -7.04 -25.71 -9.59
CA SER A 734 -8.38 -25.09 -9.64
C SER A 734 -9.24 -25.78 -10.69
N GLY A 735 -10.49 -26.08 -10.35
CA GLY A 735 -11.48 -26.53 -11.32
C GLY A 735 -12.01 -25.36 -12.17
N SER A 736 -12.53 -25.65 -13.35
CA SER A 736 -13.30 -24.70 -14.17
C SER A 736 -14.54 -24.19 -13.46
#